data_AF-A0A928ZMC0-F1
#
_entry.id   AF-A0A928ZMC0-F1
#
_cell.length_a   1.000
_cell.length_b   1.000
_cell.length_c   1.000
_cell.angle_alpha   90.00
_cell.angle_beta   90.00
_cell.angle_gamma   90.00
#
_symmetry.space_group_name_H-M   'P 1'
#
loop_
_entity.id
_entity.type
_entity.pdbx_description
1 polymer ?
#
loop_
_entity_poly.entity_id
_entity_poly.type
_entity_poly.pdbx_seq_one_letter_code
_entity_poly.pdbx_strand_id
1 'polypeptide(L)'
;MQRFRVEVIAKTPNPQQVIYAAMHQDYTDGFVYDERDSWPSESQCGEIIVKRLLAGERGHYGPLEHPQIVFNCGYFPHSVMQQARTHRVSVSFDVQCLAADTEITFVNCEGQTSQKLKKTIGELYEIWNNGERAIRQRSIRGRNGEAPGQYRRDCKQRIRKMRLRVLNEETGLFEFGHIKDVICSGLQPVYRVTLEDGKTLDCTANHRLFTSEGWQTMGDAVGLVTNSDGTVIKMTKPSYLMCNGMAVVGNGFYRNKEWLESQIKKELSTLEIAQLSQCSINTIRNWASKYGLSLNQKDGKFIPQHKPWNYNPNALYRNRAWLEEQLNQGLDVDEMAKLANCSIEAIKKWVYTYGLSLNKRSPGSKNPWNKDNGGYHLNLSEESRQKRIENAKRYTKRGEESHFWKGGTSTDRELIGAWTRDIAPQVHHKFNYICQKCRVRGGNLHAHHLIPVYADDSVAYEFDNLVTLCKECHEFIHQNNQESEFAKSYDPTLDTDNWQSKPKATGKKLQAHPVKVKNVEYLGQQMTFDLEVEGSWHNFVANGIVVHNSFRYTGNQFIDVVEGKKDIEDVFYLRPVGYYSDRQGKKYYYSPEQRAADLQWCLEAAKRYKADFEGGMSEEHARGKVPFDYRQHFVVSFNLRSFMHFCDMRNKKDAQLEIQKLCEMMWPHFVEWTPAIAQWYEKQRLGKARLAP
;
A
#
# COMPACT_ATOMS: atom_id res chain seq x y z
N MET A 1 6.13 31.40 -24.41
CA MET A 1 4.67 31.22 -24.31
C MET A 1 4.11 30.17 -25.27
N GLN A 2 4.85 29.77 -26.33
CA GLN A 2 4.40 28.82 -27.36
C GLN A 2 3.90 27.46 -26.84
N ARG A 3 4.32 27.03 -25.64
CA ARG A 3 3.91 25.75 -25.03
C ARG A 3 2.65 25.84 -24.17
N PHE A 4 2.18 27.05 -23.83
CA PHE A 4 0.97 27.21 -23.05
C PHE A 4 -0.20 26.60 -23.81
N ARG A 5 -1.02 25.81 -23.11
CA ARG A 5 -2.13 25.08 -23.71
C ARG A 5 -3.34 25.12 -22.80
N VAL A 6 -4.51 25.34 -23.38
CA VAL A 6 -5.80 25.29 -22.69
C VAL A 6 -6.75 24.48 -23.54
N GLU A 7 -7.29 23.42 -22.97
CA GLU A 7 -8.30 22.56 -23.61
C GLU A 7 -9.54 22.45 -22.72
N VAL A 8 -10.71 22.29 -23.32
CA VAL A 8 -11.94 22.02 -22.56
C VAL A 8 -12.03 20.53 -22.25
N ILE A 9 -12.20 20.19 -20.98
CA ILE A 9 -12.49 18.81 -20.53
C ILE A 9 -13.99 18.55 -20.58
N ALA A 10 -14.78 19.44 -19.98
CA ALA A 10 -16.22 19.32 -19.87
C ALA A 10 -16.88 20.70 -19.81
N LYS A 11 -18.10 20.81 -20.35
CA LYS A 11 -18.91 22.02 -20.28
C LYS A 11 -20.40 21.67 -20.26
N THR A 12 -21.22 22.45 -19.56
CA THR A 12 -22.69 22.28 -19.57
C THR A 12 -23.21 22.38 -21.01
N PRO A 13 -23.97 21.38 -21.52
CA PRO A 13 -24.60 21.48 -22.83
C PRO A 13 -25.73 22.52 -22.78
N ASN A 14 -25.88 23.31 -23.84
CA ASN A 14 -26.88 24.39 -23.95
C ASN A 14 -26.91 25.31 -22.70
N PRO A 15 -25.78 25.95 -22.36
CA PRO A 15 -25.67 26.72 -21.12
C PRO A 15 -26.68 27.88 -21.04
N GLN A 16 -27.05 28.50 -22.15
CA GLN A 16 -28.00 29.61 -22.17
C GLN A 16 -29.43 29.11 -21.92
N GLN A 17 -29.81 27.91 -22.39
CA GLN A 17 -31.08 27.30 -21.97
C GLN A 17 -31.11 27.03 -20.46
N VAL A 18 -30.00 26.57 -19.87
CA VAL A 18 -29.91 26.34 -18.41
C VAL A 18 -30.09 27.65 -17.63
N ILE A 19 -29.42 28.72 -18.05
CA ILE A 19 -29.57 30.05 -17.42
C ILE A 19 -31.00 30.56 -17.60
N TYR A 20 -31.59 30.38 -18.79
CA TYR A 20 -32.96 30.77 -19.08
C TYR A 20 -33.94 30.02 -18.18
N ALA A 21 -33.80 28.70 -18.02
CA ALA A 21 -34.68 27.90 -17.17
C ALA A 21 -34.61 28.32 -15.70
N ALA A 22 -33.39 28.56 -15.18
CA ALA A 22 -33.21 29.07 -13.82
C ALA A 22 -33.87 30.44 -13.65
N MET A 23 -33.54 31.39 -14.53
CA MET A 23 -34.15 32.71 -14.54
C MET A 23 -35.68 32.63 -14.69
N HIS A 24 -36.20 31.72 -15.50
CA HIS A 24 -37.63 31.60 -15.75
C HIS A 24 -38.35 31.04 -14.52
N GLN A 25 -37.78 30.03 -13.86
CA GLN A 25 -38.28 29.45 -12.62
C GLN A 25 -38.44 30.50 -11.52
N ASP A 26 -37.55 31.49 -11.44
CA ASP A 26 -37.62 32.56 -10.45
C ASP A 26 -38.82 33.52 -10.65
N TYR A 27 -39.48 33.48 -11.81
CA TYR A 27 -40.63 34.33 -12.14
C TYR A 27 -41.89 33.53 -12.54
N THR A 28 -41.87 32.20 -12.41
CA THR A 28 -43.05 31.34 -12.67
C THR A 28 -43.36 30.47 -11.45
N ASP A 29 -44.63 30.38 -11.10
CA ASP A 29 -45.12 29.48 -10.04
C ASP A 29 -45.15 28.01 -10.50
N GLY A 30 -45.11 27.77 -11.81
CA GLY A 30 -45.09 26.44 -12.41
C GLY A 30 -43.72 25.76 -12.29
N PHE A 31 -43.71 24.42 -12.38
CA PHE A 31 -42.46 23.67 -12.41
C PHE A 31 -41.84 23.78 -13.81
N VAL A 32 -40.78 24.60 -13.96
CA VAL A 32 -40.24 25.02 -15.28
C VAL A 32 -39.82 23.85 -16.18
N TYR A 33 -39.52 22.70 -15.57
CA TYR A 33 -39.15 21.49 -16.28
C TYR A 33 -40.30 20.94 -17.13
N ASP A 34 -41.55 21.10 -16.68
CA ASP A 34 -42.74 20.63 -17.41
C ASP A 34 -42.92 21.36 -18.75
N GLU A 35 -42.31 22.54 -18.88
CA GLU A 35 -42.34 23.38 -20.09
C GLU A 35 -41.08 23.22 -20.97
N ARG A 36 -40.20 22.25 -20.67
CA ARG A 36 -38.90 22.09 -21.34
C ARG A 36 -38.98 21.99 -22.86
N ASP A 37 -40.00 21.33 -23.38
CA ASP A 37 -40.20 21.17 -24.84
C ASP A 37 -40.60 22.48 -25.53
N SER A 38 -41.04 23.49 -24.76
CA SER A 38 -41.42 24.82 -25.25
C SER A 38 -40.33 25.88 -25.05
N TRP A 39 -39.18 25.51 -24.46
CA TRP A 39 -38.10 26.47 -24.24
C TRP A 39 -37.56 27.03 -25.57
N PRO A 40 -37.21 28.33 -25.61
CA PRO A 40 -36.57 28.90 -26.79
C PRO A 40 -35.26 28.18 -27.12
N SER A 41 -34.81 28.32 -28.37
CA SER A 41 -33.51 27.79 -28.79
C SER A 41 -32.37 28.42 -27.98
N GLU A 42 -31.23 27.74 -27.91
CA GLU A 42 -30.03 28.21 -27.20
C GLU A 42 -29.64 29.66 -27.55
N SER A 43 -29.71 30.02 -28.85
CA SER A 43 -29.43 31.40 -29.31
C SER A 43 -30.45 32.40 -28.79
N GLN A 44 -31.74 32.07 -28.85
CA GLN A 44 -32.82 32.95 -28.38
C GLN A 44 -32.76 33.13 -26.86
N CYS A 45 -32.45 32.06 -26.11
CA CYS A 45 -32.20 32.15 -24.67
C CYS A 45 -31.07 33.14 -24.36
N GLY A 46 -29.97 33.10 -25.14
CA GLY A 46 -28.88 34.06 -25.04
C GLY A 46 -29.32 35.52 -25.16
N GLU A 47 -30.11 35.84 -26.19
CA GLU A 47 -30.65 37.20 -26.39
C GLU A 47 -31.54 37.64 -25.22
N ILE A 48 -32.39 36.73 -24.73
CA ILE A 48 -33.28 37.00 -23.59
C ILE A 48 -32.45 37.28 -22.33
N ILE A 49 -31.41 36.48 -22.05
CA ILE A 49 -30.51 36.65 -20.91
C ILE A 49 -29.81 38.00 -20.98
N VAL A 50 -29.23 38.35 -22.13
CA VAL A 50 -28.57 39.65 -22.30
C VAL A 50 -29.55 40.78 -22.05
N LYS A 51 -30.77 40.72 -22.60
CA LYS A 51 -31.78 41.77 -22.45
C LYS A 51 -32.34 41.89 -21.03
N ARG A 52 -32.60 40.76 -20.36
CA ARG A 52 -33.34 40.72 -19.08
C ARG A 52 -32.44 40.67 -17.84
N LEU A 53 -31.28 40.03 -17.92
CA LEU A 53 -30.33 39.89 -16.80
C LEU A 53 -29.16 40.87 -16.88
N LEU A 54 -28.50 40.97 -18.03
CA LEU A 54 -27.20 41.68 -18.13
C LEU A 54 -27.33 43.16 -18.50
N ALA A 55 -28.16 43.52 -19.48
CA ALA A 55 -28.30 44.89 -19.99
C ALA A 55 -29.23 45.77 -19.14
N GLY A 56 -30.02 45.18 -18.23
CA GLY A 56 -31.01 45.87 -17.41
C GLY A 56 -30.60 46.18 -15.97
N GLU A 57 -29.36 45.87 -15.57
CA GLU A 57 -28.82 46.04 -14.19
C GLU A 57 -29.76 45.58 -13.07
N ARG A 58 -30.54 44.50 -13.29
CA ARG A 58 -31.60 44.08 -12.36
C ARG A 58 -31.09 43.36 -11.10
N GLY A 59 -29.77 43.26 -10.90
CA GLY A 59 -29.14 42.68 -9.70
C GLY A 59 -29.26 41.15 -9.56
N HIS A 60 -29.95 40.47 -10.48
CA HIS A 60 -30.24 39.05 -10.39
C HIS A 60 -29.24 38.20 -11.19
N TYR A 61 -28.06 37.95 -10.61
CA TYR A 61 -26.96 37.25 -11.29
C TYR A 61 -26.83 35.77 -10.91
N GLY A 62 -27.64 35.29 -9.96
CA GLY A 62 -27.69 33.88 -9.54
C GLY A 62 -27.85 32.87 -10.70
N PRO A 63 -28.71 33.14 -11.70
CA PRO A 63 -28.88 32.23 -12.84
C PRO A 63 -27.58 31.95 -13.63
N LEU A 64 -26.60 32.86 -13.58
CA LEU A 64 -25.30 32.72 -14.25
C LEU A 64 -24.34 31.76 -13.53
N GLU A 65 -24.70 31.27 -12.34
CA GLU A 65 -23.87 30.36 -11.55
C GLU A 65 -24.14 28.87 -11.84
N HIS A 66 -25.21 28.55 -12.57
CA HIS A 66 -25.57 27.17 -12.88
C HIS A 66 -24.70 26.51 -13.95
N PRO A 67 -24.39 27.15 -15.09
CA PRO A 67 -23.54 26.53 -16.11
C PRO A 67 -22.09 26.46 -15.65
N GLN A 68 -21.44 25.32 -15.91
CA GLN A 68 -20.05 25.06 -15.56
C GLN A 68 -19.20 24.69 -16.76
N ILE A 69 -17.94 25.09 -16.72
CA ILE A 69 -16.91 24.75 -17.70
C ILE A 69 -15.61 24.35 -16.98
N VAL A 70 -14.96 23.31 -17.48
CA VAL A 70 -13.74 22.73 -16.93
C VAL A 70 -12.64 22.78 -17.98
N PHE A 71 -11.53 23.42 -17.65
CA PHE A 71 -10.36 23.58 -18.50
C PHE A 71 -9.18 22.75 -18.00
N ASN A 72 -8.48 22.09 -18.91
CA ASN A 72 -7.12 21.60 -18.70
C ASN A 72 -6.11 22.67 -19.13
N CYS A 73 -5.35 23.20 -18.18
CA CYS A 73 -4.35 24.23 -18.41
C CYS A 73 -2.94 23.63 -18.28
N GLY A 74 -2.22 23.56 -19.39
CA GLY A 74 -0.91 22.94 -19.47
C GLY A 74 0.24 23.92 -19.65
N TYR A 75 1.38 23.57 -19.04
CA TYR A 75 2.67 24.23 -19.21
C TYR A 75 2.75 25.69 -18.71
N PHE A 76 1.80 26.14 -17.89
CA PHE A 76 1.83 27.46 -17.28
C PHE A 76 2.81 27.50 -16.10
N PRO A 77 3.48 28.63 -15.83
CA PRO A 77 4.38 28.74 -14.69
C PRO A 77 3.63 28.68 -13.36
N HIS A 78 4.30 28.20 -12.31
CA HIS A 78 3.77 28.11 -10.96
C HIS A 78 3.16 29.44 -10.46
N SER A 79 3.74 30.58 -10.82
CA SER A 79 3.20 31.91 -10.50
C SER A 79 1.78 32.16 -11.02
N VAL A 80 1.42 31.63 -12.19
CA VAL A 80 0.06 31.73 -12.75
C VAL A 80 -0.91 30.94 -11.91
N MET A 81 -0.54 29.71 -11.54
CA MET A 81 -1.37 28.88 -10.68
C MET A 81 -1.57 29.53 -9.30
N GLN A 82 -0.51 30.09 -8.70
CA GLN A 82 -0.58 30.80 -7.42
C GLN A 82 -1.53 32.01 -7.48
N GLN A 83 -1.55 32.72 -8.60
CA GLN A 83 -2.51 33.80 -8.81
C GLN A 83 -3.92 33.28 -9.06
N ALA A 84 -4.09 32.19 -9.80
CA ALA A 84 -5.39 31.63 -10.11
C ALA A 84 -6.10 31.11 -8.84
N ARG A 85 -5.37 30.44 -7.94
CA ARG A 85 -5.91 29.90 -6.66
C ARG A 85 -6.36 30.93 -5.63
N THR A 86 -6.09 32.21 -5.83
CA THR A 86 -6.53 33.28 -4.91
C THR A 86 -8.00 33.65 -5.13
N HIS A 87 -8.60 33.22 -6.23
CA HIS A 87 -10.01 33.45 -6.57
C HIS A 87 -10.84 32.20 -6.23
N ARG A 88 -11.11 31.97 -4.94
CA ARG A 88 -11.70 30.70 -4.44
C ARG A 88 -13.24 30.62 -4.47
N VAL A 89 -13.94 31.63 -4.95
CA VAL A 89 -15.40 31.57 -5.08
C VAL A 89 -15.72 30.92 -6.42
N SER A 90 -16.19 29.67 -6.37
CA SER A 90 -16.60 28.87 -7.55
C SER A 90 -15.49 28.61 -8.57
N VAL A 91 -14.25 28.40 -8.09
CA VAL A 91 -13.09 27.92 -8.86
C VAL A 91 -12.49 26.72 -8.14
N SER A 92 -12.51 25.53 -8.76
CA SER A 92 -11.88 24.31 -8.21
C SER A 92 -10.69 23.86 -9.05
N PHE A 93 -9.62 23.38 -8.42
CA PHE A 93 -8.41 22.86 -9.07
C PHE A 93 -8.30 21.35 -8.85
N ASP A 94 -7.90 20.58 -9.87
CA ASP A 94 -7.80 19.12 -9.73
C ASP A 94 -6.78 18.68 -8.67
N VAL A 95 -7.28 17.76 -7.84
CA VAL A 95 -6.57 16.91 -6.91
C VAL A 95 -6.91 15.46 -7.32
N GLN A 96 -6.02 14.50 -7.08
CA GLN A 96 -6.30 13.07 -7.30
C GLN A 96 -7.25 12.58 -6.20
N CYS A 97 -8.36 11.89 -6.51
CA CYS A 97 -9.39 11.70 -5.48
C CYS A 97 -10.14 10.37 -5.52
N LEU A 98 -10.72 10.04 -4.37
CA LEU A 98 -11.51 8.85 -4.08
C LEU A 98 -12.96 9.25 -3.75
N ALA A 99 -13.92 8.39 -4.05
CA ALA A 99 -15.31 8.62 -3.70
C ALA A 99 -15.54 8.58 -2.18
N ALA A 100 -16.56 9.30 -1.71
CA ALA A 100 -16.87 9.49 -0.28
C ALA A 100 -17.01 8.20 0.55
N ASP A 101 -17.49 7.13 -0.08
CA ASP A 101 -17.78 5.84 0.51
C ASP A 101 -16.55 4.92 0.59
N THR A 102 -15.41 5.35 0.05
CA THR A 102 -14.15 4.59 0.08
C THR A 102 -13.66 4.36 1.52
N GLU A 103 -13.57 3.10 1.94
CA GLU A 103 -13.14 2.68 3.28
C GLU A 103 -11.62 2.73 3.42
N ILE A 104 -11.15 3.45 4.43
CA ILE A 104 -9.72 3.61 4.74
C ILE A 104 -9.28 2.58 5.78
N THR A 105 -8.17 1.90 5.51
CA THR A 105 -7.69 0.81 6.38
C THR A 105 -6.85 1.34 7.54
N PHE A 106 -7.46 1.38 8.73
CA PHE A 106 -6.74 1.59 9.99
C PHE A 106 -6.44 0.27 10.73
N VAL A 107 -5.40 0.29 11.56
CA VAL A 107 -4.92 -0.85 12.33
C VAL A 107 -4.75 -0.54 13.82
N ASN A 108 -4.82 -1.56 14.68
CA ASN A 108 -4.50 -1.46 16.10
C ASN A 108 -2.97 -1.58 16.34
N CYS A 109 -2.56 -1.70 17.61
CA CYS A 109 -1.15 -1.84 17.96
C CYS A 109 -0.49 -3.15 17.48
N GLU A 110 -1.28 -4.16 17.19
CA GLU A 110 -0.86 -5.46 16.66
C GLU A 110 -0.92 -5.53 15.13
N GLY A 111 -1.27 -4.41 14.46
CA GLY A 111 -1.41 -4.35 13.01
C GLY A 111 -2.73 -4.94 12.48
N GLN A 112 -3.71 -5.22 13.34
CA GLN A 112 -5.00 -5.82 12.97
C GLN A 112 -6.07 -4.75 12.73
N THR A 113 -6.96 -4.99 11.76
CA THR A 113 -8.14 -4.15 11.52
C THR A 113 -9.33 -4.64 12.34
N SER A 114 -10.30 -3.76 12.60
CA SER A 114 -11.55 -4.11 13.28
C SER A 114 -12.71 -3.24 12.80
N GLN A 115 -13.94 -3.67 13.04
CA GLN A 115 -15.13 -2.86 12.71
C GLN A 115 -15.12 -1.48 13.36
N LYS A 116 -14.52 -1.34 14.55
CA LYS A 116 -14.41 -0.05 15.25
C LYS A 116 -13.44 0.94 14.57
N LEU A 117 -12.52 0.41 13.75
CA LEU A 117 -11.50 1.19 13.04
C LEU A 117 -11.92 1.57 11.62
N LYS A 118 -12.99 0.97 11.10
CA LYS A 118 -13.51 1.27 9.75
C LYS A 118 -14.09 2.68 9.70
N LYS A 119 -13.64 3.44 8.70
CA LYS A 119 -14.07 4.80 8.40
C LYS A 119 -14.00 4.99 6.91
N THR A 120 -15.03 5.57 6.30
CA THR A 120 -14.93 6.03 4.91
C THR A 120 -14.19 7.37 4.86
N ILE A 121 -13.63 7.72 3.70
CA ILE A 121 -12.94 8.99 3.53
C ILE A 121 -13.87 10.20 3.70
N GLY A 122 -15.14 10.09 3.28
CA GLY A 122 -16.17 11.10 3.53
C GLY A 122 -16.50 11.23 5.02
N GLU A 123 -16.61 10.11 5.76
CA GLU A 123 -16.76 10.17 7.22
C GLU A 123 -15.56 10.81 7.90
N LEU A 124 -14.34 10.50 7.45
CA LEU A 124 -13.12 11.11 7.97
C LEU A 124 -13.13 12.62 7.75
N TYR A 125 -13.49 13.08 6.55
CA TYR A 125 -13.59 14.51 6.23
C TYR A 125 -14.59 15.22 7.15
N GLU A 126 -15.79 14.66 7.32
CA GLU A 126 -16.81 15.21 8.21
C GLU A 126 -16.33 15.31 9.66
N ILE A 127 -15.72 14.24 10.19
CA ILE A 127 -15.23 14.22 11.56
C ILE A 127 -14.00 15.13 11.73
N TRP A 128 -13.17 15.28 10.68
CA TRP A 128 -11.99 16.14 10.67
C TRP A 128 -12.36 17.62 10.71
N ASN A 129 -13.35 18.05 9.90
CA ASN A 129 -13.73 19.45 9.80
C ASN A 129 -14.83 19.88 10.78
N ASN A 130 -15.81 19.01 11.02
CA ASN A 130 -17.01 19.34 11.80
C ASN A 130 -17.02 18.69 13.20
N GLY A 131 -16.04 17.84 13.54
CA GLY A 131 -15.94 17.16 14.85
C GLY A 131 -16.86 15.95 14.99
N GLU A 132 -17.00 15.42 16.22
CA GLU A 132 -17.91 14.29 16.49
C GLU A 132 -19.35 14.61 16.07
N ARG A 133 -20.07 13.64 15.47
CA ARG A 133 -21.50 13.80 15.14
C ARG A 133 -22.36 14.12 16.36
N ALA A 134 -21.99 13.61 17.54
CA ALA A 134 -22.70 13.86 18.78
C ALA A 134 -22.57 15.32 19.23
N ILE A 135 -23.71 15.99 19.33
CA ILE A 135 -23.79 17.34 19.90
C ILE A 135 -23.74 17.21 21.43
N ARG A 136 -22.76 17.84 22.04
CA ARG A 136 -22.58 17.87 23.50
C ARG A 136 -22.98 19.23 24.03
N GLN A 137 -23.43 19.27 25.27
CA GLN A 137 -23.77 20.52 25.95
C GLN A 137 -22.72 20.86 26.99
N ARG A 138 -22.34 22.13 27.02
CA ARG A 138 -21.41 22.68 28.00
C ARG A 138 -22.14 23.70 28.87
N SER A 139 -22.23 23.43 30.17
CA SER A 139 -22.89 24.30 31.15
C SER A 139 -22.01 25.44 31.66
N ILE A 140 -20.68 25.29 31.59
CA ILE A 140 -19.69 26.28 32.05
C ILE A 140 -18.71 26.65 30.94
N ARG A 141 -17.93 27.72 31.13
CA ARG A 141 -16.93 28.15 30.16
C ARG A 141 -15.81 27.10 30.02
N GLY A 142 -15.32 26.91 28.79
CA GLY A 142 -14.30 25.92 28.48
C GLY A 142 -12.91 26.24 29.00
N ARG A 143 -12.03 25.21 29.06
CA ARG A 143 -10.60 25.38 29.39
C ARG A 143 -9.88 26.35 28.45
N ASN A 144 -10.37 26.52 27.22
CA ASN A 144 -9.84 27.48 26.24
C ASN A 144 -10.69 28.76 26.12
N GLY A 145 -11.54 29.06 27.11
CA GLY A 145 -12.39 30.26 27.12
C GLY A 145 -13.68 30.17 26.31
N GLU A 146 -14.02 28.99 25.76
CA GLU A 146 -15.22 28.76 24.95
C GLU A 146 -16.51 29.00 25.77
N ALA A 147 -17.49 29.71 25.20
CA ALA A 147 -18.76 30.00 25.88
C ALA A 147 -19.57 28.71 26.19
N PRO A 148 -20.42 28.72 27.24
CA PRO A 148 -21.42 27.68 27.45
C PRO A 148 -22.34 27.55 26.23
N GLY A 149 -22.73 26.31 25.88
CA GLY A 149 -23.53 26.06 24.69
C GLY A 149 -23.40 24.64 24.14
N GLN A 150 -24.04 24.40 23.00
CA GLN A 150 -23.90 23.16 22.26
C GLN A 150 -22.63 23.18 21.40
N TYR A 151 -21.88 22.08 21.38
CA TYR A 151 -20.67 21.96 20.58
C TYR A 151 -20.43 20.53 20.12
N ARG A 152 -19.67 20.37 19.03
CA ARG A 152 -19.12 19.09 18.59
C ARG A 152 -17.67 19.00 19.03
N ARG A 153 -17.24 17.82 19.51
CA ARG A 153 -15.87 17.64 20.00
C ARG A 153 -14.90 17.56 18.82
N ASP A 154 -13.84 18.37 18.84
CA ASP A 154 -12.74 18.28 17.87
C ASP A 154 -12.12 16.87 17.88
N CYS A 155 -11.94 16.31 16.69
CA CYS A 155 -11.40 14.97 16.50
C CYS A 155 -10.05 14.94 15.79
N LYS A 156 -9.49 16.09 15.37
CA LYS A 156 -8.28 16.13 14.55
C LYS A 156 -7.11 15.43 15.23
N GLN A 157 -6.88 15.76 16.51
CA GLN A 157 -5.82 15.13 17.31
C GLN A 157 -6.04 13.62 17.51
N ARG A 158 -7.29 13.17 17.60
CA ARG A 158 -7.62 11.76 17.73
C ARG A 158 -7.37 11.02 16.41
N ILE A 159 -7.79 11.58 15.28
CA ILE A 159 -7.62 11.00 13.95
C ILE A 159 -6.13 10.95 13.57
N ARG A 160 -5.35 12.01 13.84
CA ARG A 160 -3.89 12.00 13.63
C ARG A 160 -3.18 10.87 14.36
N LYS A 161 -3.66 10.50 15.56
CA LYS A 161 -3.10 9.38 16.34
C LYS A 161 -3.54 7.99 15.86
N MET A 162 -4.54 7.90 14.97
CA MET A 162 -4.94 6.62 14.40
C MET A 162 -3.84 6.09 13.49
N ARG A 163 -3.62 4.77 13.52
CA ARG A 163 -2.58 4.11 12.73
C ARG A 163 -3.16 3.70 11.38
N LEU A 164 -2.76 4.41 10.33
CA LEU A 164 -3.13 4.15 8.95
C LEU A 164 -2.23 3.05 8.39
N ARG A 165 -2.79 2.11 7.62
CA ARG A 165 -1.97 1.10 6.93
C ARG A 165 -1.33 1.68 5.68
N VAL A 166 0.00 1.58 5.62
CA VAL A 166 0.85 2.13 4.55
C VAL A 166 1.74 1.02 4.00
N LEU A 167 1.98 0.98 2.70
CA LEU A 167 2.90 0.07 2.05
C LEU A 167 4.31 0.68 2.05
N ASN A 168 5.27 -0.02 2.63
CA ASN A 168 6.69 0.27 2.40
C ASN A 168 7.06 -0.25 1.00
N GLU A 169 7.37 0.66 0.08
CA GLU A 169 7.55 0.36 -1.35
C GLU A 169 8.87 -0.39 -1.62
N GLU A 170 9.89 -0.19 -0.78
CA GLU A 170 11.17 -0.92 -0.89
C GLU A 170 11.03 -2.39 -0.48
N THR A 171 10.34 -2.65 0.62
CA THR A 171 10.21 -4.00 1.17
C THR A 171 8.98 -4.75 0.65
N GLY A 172 8.00 -4.02 0.11
CA GLY A 172 6.67 -4.54 -0.24
C GLY A 172 5.81 -4.91 0.96
N LEU A 173 6.25 -4.58 2.18
CA LEU A 173 5.57 -4.91 3.43
C LEU A 173 4.70 -3.76 3.92
N PHE A 174 3.59 -4.09 4.56
CA PHE A 174 2.74 -3.09 5.21
C PHE A 174 3.32 -2.68 6.57
N GLU A 175 3.40 -1.38 6.75
CA GLU A 175 3.75 -0.68 7.98
C GLU A 175 2.56 0.20 8.42
N PHE A 176 2.77 1.02 9.44
CA PHE A 176 1.78 2.01 9.85
C PHE A 176 2.32 3.43 9.68
N GLY A 177 1.45 4.32 9.20
CA GLY A 177 1.65 5.76 9.17
C GLY A 177 0.50 6.48 9.87
N HIS A 178 0.46 7.80 9.70
CA HIS A 178 -0.53 8.68 10.30
C HIS A 178 -1.11 9.62 9.26
N ILE A 179 -2.38 10.01 9.44
CA ILE A 179 -3.01 11.03 8.58
C ILE A 179 -2.51 12.40 9.01
N LYS A 180 -2.01 13.17 8.05
CA LYS A 180 -1.62 14.57 8.19
C LYS A 180 -2.80 15.52 7.95
N ASP A 181 -3.57 15.28 6.88
CA ASP A 181 -4.76 16.05 6.50
C ASP A 181 -5.80 15.24 5.70
N VAL A 182 -7.05 15.74 5.66
CA VAL A 182 -8.16 15.18 4.88
C VAL A 182 -8.79 16.27 4.02
N ILE A 183 -8.80 16.09 2.71
CA ILE A 183 -9.13 17.12 1.72
C ILE A 183 -10.41 16.73 0.98
N CYS A 184 -11.30 17.69 0.74
CA CYS A 184 -12.43 17.54 -0.19
C CYS A 184 -12.08 18.25 -1.49
N SER A 185 -12.28 17.55 -2.60
CA SER A 185 -11.84 17.97 -3.92
C SER A 185 -13.00 18.30 -4.87
N GLY A 186 -14.23 18.14 -4.39
CA GLY A 186 -15.44 18.53 -5.11
C GLY A 186 -16.02 17.41 -5.96
N LEU A 187 -16.96 17.79 -6.83
CA LEU A 187 -17.60 16.89 -7.79
C LEU A 187 -16.65 16.56 -8.94
N GLN A 188 -16.39 15.29 -9.16
CA GLN A 188 -15.54 14.79 -10.24
C GLN A 188 -16.15 13.52 -10.88
N PRO A 189 -15.81 13.20 -12.14
CA PRO A 189 -16.21 11.95 -12.78
C PRO A 189 -15.54 10.76 -12.09
N VAL A 190 -16.34 9.88 -11.49
CA VAL A 190 -15.88 8.71 -10.74
C VAL A 190 -16.14 7.44 -11.53
N TYR A 191 -15.19 6.51 -11.45
CA TYR A 191 -15.25 5.19 -12.05
C TYR A 191 -15.05 4.15 -10.96
N ARG A 192 -15.84 3.07 -11.01
CA ARG A 192 -15.64 1.91 -10.15
C ARG A 192 -14.77 0.89 -10.85
N VAL A 193 -13.65 0.56 -10.21
CA VAL A 193 -12.77 -0.54 -10.59
C VAL A 193 -13.16 -1.76 -9.76
N THR A 194 -13.54 -2.86 -10.42
CA THR A 194 -13.84 -4.14 -9.76
C THR A 194 -12.71 -5.13 -10.01
N LEU A 195 -12.24 -5.78 -8.95
CA LEU A 195 -11.20 -6.81 -9.00
C LEU A 195 -11.81 -8.22 -9.06
N GLU A 196 -11.03 -9.21 -9.51
CA GLU A 196 -11.48 -10.61 -9.60
C GLU A 196 -11.86 -11.24 -8.25
N ASP A 197 -11.30 -10.73 -7.14
CA ASP A 197 -11.62 -11.16 -5.79
C ASP A 197 -12.85 -10.45 -5.17
N GLY A 198 -13.52 -9.60 -5.95
CA GLY A 198 -14.72 -8.88 -5.54
C GLY A 198 -14.47 -7.54 -4.84
N LYS A 199 -13.22 -7.12 -4.61
CA LYS A 199 -12.93 -5.77 -4.12
C LYS A 199 -13.29 -4.72 -5.16
N THR A 200 -13.79 -3.58 -4.71
CA THR A 200 -14.14 -2.44 -5.58
C THR A 200 -13.48 -1.16 -5.07
N LEU A 201 -13.08 -0.29 -5.99
CA LEU A 201 -12.57 1.04 -5.66
C LEU A 201 -13.20 2.07 -6.59
N ASP A 202 -13.76 3.12 -6.00
CA ASP A 202 -14.43 4.20 -6.72
C ASP A 202 -13.51 5.41 -6.71
N CYS A 203 -12.90 5.72 -7.86
CA CYS A 203 -11.87 6.75 -7.98
C CYS A 203 -11.92 7.48 -9.33
N THR A 204 -11.21 8.59 -9.42
CA THR A 204 -11.05 9.33 -10.68
C THR A 204 -10.08 8.61 -11.63
N ALA A 205 -10.22 8.81 -12.94
CA ALA A 205 -9.34 8.21 -13.95
C ALA A 205 -7.85 8.56 -13.77
N ASN A 206 -7.54 9.72 -13.20
CA ASN A 206 -6.19 10.18 -12.92
C ASN A 206 -5.65 9.74 -11.53
N HIS A 207 -6.46 9.04 -10.71
CA HIS A 207 -6.01 8.57 -9.40
C HIS A 207 -4.93 7.49 -9.58
N ARG A 208 -3.80 7.61 -8.86
CA ARG A 208 -2.71 6.66 -8.99
C ARG A 208 -2.95 5.41 -8.15
N LEU A 209 -2.82 4.27 -8.79
CA LEU A 209 -2.95 2.95 -8.18
C LEU A 209 -1.59 2.25 -8.25
N PHE A 210 -1.24 1.52 -7.20
CA PHE A 210 -0.01 0.73 -7.22
C PHE A 210 -0.28 -0.57 -7.98
N THR A 211 0.35 -0.73 -9.14
CA THR A 211 0.20 -1.92 -9.99
C THR A 211 1.40 -2.85 -9.83
N SER A 212 1.32 -4.06 -10.39
CA SER A 212 2.48 -4.96 -10.49
C SER A 212 3.67 -4.37 -11.28
N GLU A 213 3.43 -3.33 -12.07
CA GLU A 213 4.43 -2.59 -12.86
C GLU A 213 4.81 -1.25 -12.22
N GLY A 214 4.35 -0.97 -10.99
CA GLY A 214 4.56 0.29 -10.28
C GLY A 214 3.37 1.23 -10.33
N TRP A 215 3.59 2.51 -10.03
CA TRP A 215 2.54 3.53 -9.98
C TRP A 215 2.05 3.92 -11.37
N GLN A 216 0.76 3.73 -11.62
CA GLN A 216 0.09 4.17 -12.85
C GLN A 216 -1.20 4.90 -12.48
N THR A 217 -1.66 5.83 -13.33
CA THR A 217 -3.03 6.34 -13.17
C THR A 217 -4.02 5.21 -13.45
N MET A 218 -5.20 5.24 -12.84
CA MET A 218 -6.21 4.21 -13.07
C MET A 218 -6.51 4.06 -14.58
N GLY A 219 -6.64 5.17 -15.31
CA GLY A 219 -6.86 5.19 -16.74
C GLY A 219 -5.74 4.51 -17.54
N ASP A 220 -4.48 4.83 -17.24
CA ASP A 220 -3.32 4.23 -17.94
C ASP A 220 -3.14 2.74 -17.60
N ALA A 221 -3.40 2.38 -16.33
CA ALA A 221 -3.22 1.04 -15.80
C ALA A 221 -4.13 0.03 -16.52
N VAL A 222 -5.37 0.41 -16.81
CA VAL A 222 -6.34 -0.44 -17.52
C VAL A 222 -6.43 -0.15 -19.02
N GLY A 223 -5.77 0.92 -19.49
CA GLY A 223 -5.95 1.44 -20.84
C GLY A 223 -7.41 1.82 -21.09
N LEU A 224 -7.94 2.71 -20.26
CA LEU A 224 -9.35 3.08 -20.26
C LEU A 224 -9.70 3.87 -21.52
N VAL A 225 -10.71 3.42 -22.25
CA VAL A 225 -11.26 4.13 -23.42
C VAL A 225 -12.71 4.52 -23.10
N THR A 226 -12.98 5.82 -23.10
CA THR A 226 -14.29 6.39 -22.75
C THR A 226 -14.93 7.13 -23.91
N ASN A 227 -16.26 7.23 -23.90
CA ASN A 227 -17.02 8.13 -24.76
C ASN A 227 -16.87 9.60 -24.29
N SER A 228 -17.42 10.54 -25.06
CA SER A 228 -17.45 11.97 -24.73
C SER A 228 -18.21 12.32 -23.44
N ASP A 229 -19.13 11.45 -23.01
CA ASP A 229 -19.89 11.58 -21.77
C ASP A 229 -19.22 10.90 -20.55
N GLY A 230 -18.04 10.30 -20.75
CA GLY A 230 -17.30 9.58 -19.71
C GLY A 230 -17.70 8.09 -19.56
N THR A 231 -18.69 7.59 -20.30
CA THR A 231 -19.04 6.16 -20.24
C THR A 231 -17.92 5.27 -20.76
N VAL A 232 -17.67 4.15 -20.08
CA VAL A 232 -16.58 3.22 -20.42
C VAL A 232 -16.95 2.40 -21.65
N ILE A 233 -16.15 2.48 -22.71
CA ILE A 233 -16.30 1.66 -23.91
C ILE A 233 -15.61 0.32 -23.70
N LYS A 234 -14.32 0.35 -23.33
CA LYS A 234 -13.50 -0.84 -23.09
C LYS A 234 -12.23 -0.54 -22.30
N MET A 235 -11.65 -1.59 -21.75
CA MET A 235 -10.28 -1.63 -21.24
C MET A 235 -9.38 -2.25 -22.32
N THR A 236 -8.21 -1.66 -22.59
CA THR A 236 -7.28 -2.18 -23.60
C THR A 236 -6.11 -2.95 -23.00
N LYS A 237 -5.91 -2.90 -21.68
CA LYS A 237 -4.79 -3.57 -21.00
C LYS A 237 -5.26 -4.45 -19.84
N PRO A 238 -4.75 -5.69 -19.71
CA PRO A 238 -4.89 -6.43 -18.46
C PRO A 238 -4.05 -5.75 -17.38
N SER A 239 -4.64 -5.53 -16.21
CA SER A 239 -3.99 -4.81 -15.11
C SER A 239 -4.10 -5.58 -13.80
N TYR A 240 -3.07 -5.48 -12.96
CA TYR A 240 -3.03 -6.10 -11.64
C TYR A 240 -2.74 -5.03 -10.59
N LEU A 241 -3.69 -4.83 -9.68
CA LEU A 241 -3.56 -3.87 -8.59
C LEU A 241 -3.02 -4.54 -7.34
N MET A 242 -2.09 -3.86 -6.67
CA MET A 242 -1.53 -4.32 -5.42
C MET A 242 -2.55 -4.11 -4.30
N CYS A 243 -2.92 -5.21 -3.65
CA CYS A 243 -3.97 -5.25 -2.65
C CYS A 243 -3.42 -5.51 -1.25
N ASN A 244 -4.22 -5.09 -0.26
CA ASN A 244 -3.96 -5.23 1.16
C ASN A 244 -3.67 -6.68 1.52
N GLY A 245 -2.56 -6.85 2.24
CA GLY A 245 -1.76 -8.06 2.18
C GLY A 245 -2.29 -9.24 2.96
N MET A 246 -1.99 -10.42 2.41
CA MET A 246 -2.08 -11.68 3.12
C MET A 246 -1.03 -11.74 4.23
N ALA A 247 -1.31 -12.49 5.29
CA ALA A 247 -0.36 -12.69 6.36
C ALA A 247 0.90 -13.39 5.87
N VAL A 248 2.05 -12.73 6.03
CA VAL A 248 3.38 -13.36 6.09
C VAL A 248 3.44 -14.13 7.41
N VAL A 249 2.60 -15.15 7.52
CA VAL A 249 2.84 -16.21 8.48
C VAL A 249 4.04 -16.95 7.92
N GLY A 250 5.09 -17.09 8.73
CA GLY A 250 6.27 -17.85 8.36
C GLY A 250 5.91 -19.14 7.60
N ASN A 251 6.68 -19.39 6.55
CA ASN A 251 6.75 -20.66 5.83
C ASN A 251 5.50 -21.06 5.01
N GLY A 252 4.78 -20.13 4.35
CA GLY A 252 3.52 -20.46 3.64
C GLY A 252 3.26 -19.88 2.24
N PHE A 253 4.10 -19.02 1.66
CA PHE A 253 3.80 -18.33 0.39
C PHE A 253 3.56 -19.27 -0.79
N TYR A 254 4.29 -20.38 -0.83
CA TYR A 254 4.14 -21.44 -1.83
C TYR A 254 2.74 -22.07 -1.87
N ARG A 255 1.90 -21.80 -0.86
CA ARG A 255 0.50 -22.24 -0.82
C ARG A 255 -0.42 -21.34 -1.63
N ASN A 256 0.00 -20.14 -2.04
CA ASN A 256 -0.77 -19.33 -2.96
C ASN A 256 -0.37 -19.67 -4.41
N LYS A 257 -1.35 -20.10 -5.22
CA LYS A 257 -1.14 -20.51 -6.61
C LYS A 257 -0.58 -19.38 -7.47
N GLU A 258 -1.17 -18.19 -7.39
CA GLU A 258 -0.81 -17.02 -8.20
C GLU A 258 0.59 -16.50 -7.86
N TRP A 259 0.93 -16.47 -6.57
CA TRP A 259 2.27 -16.08 -6.14
C TRP A 259 3.31 -17.06 -6.70
N LEU A 260 3.08 -18.37 -6.54
CA LEU A 260 3.98 -19.41 -7.01
C LEU A 260 4.11 -19.38 -8.54
N GLU A 261 3.01 -19.15 -9.25
CA GLU A 261 2.98 -18.98 -10.70
C GLU A 261 3.76 -17.73 -11.14
N SER A 262 3.66 -16.61 -10.41
CA SER A 262 4.42 -15.40 -10.69
C SER A 262 5.93 -15.60 -10.50
N GLN A 263 6.36 -16.36 -9.49
CA GLN A 263 7.78 -16.65 -9.29
C GLN A 263 8.32 -17.55 -10.41
N ILE A 264 7.51 -18.50 -10.89
CA ILE A 264 7.84 -19.34 -12.04
C ILE A 264 7.95 -18.48 -13.32
N LYS A 265 7.04 -17.52 -13.53
CA LYS A 265 7.10 -16.57 -14.67
C LYS A 265 8.34 -15.67 -14.63
N LYS A 266 8.90 -15.40 -13.46
CA LYS A 266 10.18 -14.68 -13.28
C LYS A 266 11.42 -15.54 -13.55
N GLU A 267 11.23 -16.77 -14.04
CA GLU A 267 12.28 -17.75 -14.37
C GLU A 267 13.19 -18.17 -13.20
N LEU A 268 12.76 -17.92 -11.96
CA LEU A 268 13.48 -18.31 -10.75
C LEU A 268 13.59 -19.84 -10.63
N SER A 269 14.70 -20.29 -10.07
CA SER A 269 14.98 -21.69 -9.81
C SER A 269 14.14 -22.22 -8.64
N THR A 270 13.97 -23.55 -8.56
CA THR A 270 13.18 -24.12 -7.45
C THR A 270 13.86 -23.87 -6.09
N LEU A 271 15.20 -23.79 -6.07
CA LEU A 271 15.96 -23.41 -4.88
C LEU A 271 15.73 -21.94 -4.50
N GLU A 272 15.79 -21.02 -5.47
CA GLU A 272 15.56 -19.59 -5.23
C GLU A 272 14.14 -19.33 -4.69
N ILE A 273 13.13 -20.00 -5.26
CA ILE A 273 11.74 -19.92 -4.77
C ILE A 273 11.63 -20.46 -3.34
N ALA A 274 12.35 -21.55 -3.03
CA ALA A 274 12.39 -22.13 -1.70
C ALA A 274 13.09 -21.20 -0.69
N GLN A 275 14.17 -20.53 -1.09
CA GLN A 275 14.87 -19.53 -0.27
C GLN A 275 14.00 -18.29 -0.02
N LEU A 276 13.36 -17.75 -1.07
CA LEU A 276 12.43 -16.62 -0.99
C LEU A 276 11.26 -16.90 -0.04
N SER A 277 10.76 -18.12 -0.05
CA SER A 277 9.66 -18.56 0.83
C SER A 277 10.13 -19.21 2.14
N GLN A 278 11.44 -19.20 2.40
CA GLN A 278 12.10 -19.81 3.56
C GLN A 278 11.59 -21.23 3.87
N CYS A 279 11.41 -22.05 2.83
CA CYS A 279 10.92 -23.41 2.95
C CYS A 279 11.83 -24.41 2.23
N SER A 280 11.51 -25.70 2.32
CA SER A 280 12.27 -26.72 1.62
C SER A 280 11.91 -26.76 0.13
N ILE A 281 12.88 -27.12 -0.72
CA ILE A 281 12.66 -27.35 -2.15
C ILE A 281 11.52 -28.37 -2.39
N ASN A 282 11.41 -29.37 -1.52
CA ASN A 282 10.33 -30.37 -1.59
C ASN A 282 8.95 -29.78 -1.32
N THR A 283 8.88 -28.77 -0.44
CA THR A 283 7.65 -28.05 -0.16
C THR A 283 7.16 -27.32 -1.41
N ILE A 284 8.06 -26.64 -2.14
CA ILE A 284 7.73 -25.99 -3.42
C ILE A 284 7.24 -27.01 -4.45
N ARG A 285 7.94 -28.14 -4.60
CA ARG A 285 7.54 -29.22 -5.53
C ARG A 285 6.15 -29.76 -5.24
N ASN A 286 5.84 -30.01 -3.96
CA ASN A 286 4.54 -30.56 -3.56
C ASN A 286 3.39 -29.59 -3.91
N TRP A 287 3.58 -28.30 -3.70
CA TRP A 287 2.55 -27.30 -4.01
C TRP A 287 2.45 -26.97 -5.49
N ALA A 288 3.58 -26.91 -6.22
CA ALA A 288 3.56 -26.78 -7.67
C ALA A 288 2.82 -27.97 -8.33
N SER A 289 3.09 -29.19 -7.88
CA SER A 289 2.37 -30.39 -8.31
C SER A 289 0.87 -30.31 -8.00
N LYS A 290 0.51 -29.90 -6.77
CA LYS A 290 -0.88 -29.70 -6.35
C LYS A 290 -1.62 -28.67 -7.21
N TYR A 291 -0.91 -27.68 -7.76
CA TYR A 291 -1.48 -26.63 -8.61
C TYR A 291 -1.32 -26.86 -10.11
N GLY A 292 -0.68 -27.96 -10.52
CA GLY A 292 -0.40 -28.24 -11.94
C GLY A 292 0.60 -27.26 -12.56
N LEU A 293 1.51 -26.67 -11.78
CA LEU A 293 2.51 -25.72 -12.24
C LEU A 293 3.84 -26.43 -12.55
N SER A 294 4.45 -26.11 -13.70
CA SER A 294 5.77 -26.64 -14.09
C SER A 294 6.90 -25.80 -13.49
N LEU A 295 7.73 -26.42 -12.66
CA LEU A 295 8.90 -25.75 -12.04
C LEU A 295 10.10 -25.73 -12.98
N ASN A 296 10.92 -24.69 -12.88
CA ASN A 296 12.17 -24.56 -13.63
C ASN A 296 13.20 -25.61 -13.16
N GLN A 297 13.80 -26.34 -14.11
CA GLN A 297 14.72 -27.45 -13.85
C GLN A 297 16.20 -27.04 -13.72
N LYS A 298 16.51 -25.75 -13.62
CA LYS A 298 17.89 -25.24 -13.45
C LYS A 298 18.70 -25.95 -12.33
N ASP A 299 18.06 -26.44 -11.27
CA ASP A 299 18.72 -27.10 -10.12
C ASP A 299 18.56 -28.64 -10.08
N GLY A 300 18.21 -29.28 -11.20
CA GLY A 300 18.02 -30.73 -11.28
C GLY A 300 19.30 -31.52 -10.96
N LYS A 301 19.32 -32.20 -9.81
CA LYS A 301 20.47 -32.94 -9.25
C LYS A 301 20.98 -34.18 -10.03
N PHE A 302 20.58 -34.39 -11.29
CA PHE A 302 21.10 -35.51 -12.06
C PHE A 302 21.62 -35.04 -13.42
N ILE A 303 22.94 -34.98 -13.51
CA ILE A 303 23.66 -34.96 -14.78
C ILE A 303 23.37 -36.34 -15.41
N PRO A 304 22.89 -36.42 -16.67
CA PRO A 304 22.51 -37.67 -17.34
C PRO A 304 23.59 -38.77 -17.37
N GLN A 305 24.83 -38.44 -16.97
CA GLN A 305 25.99 -39.33 -17.03
C GLN A 305 26.47 -39.82 -15.66
N HIS A 306 25.85 -39.40 -14.55
CA HIS A 306 26.30 -39.79 -13.20
C HIS A 306 25.61 -41.06 -12.69
N LYS A 307 26.39 -42.13 -12.54
CA LYS A 307 25.95 -43.42 -12.00
C LYS A 307 26.14 -43.42 -10.46
N PRO A 308 25.10 -43.69 -9.66
CA PRO A 308 25.22 -43.73 -8.19
C PRO A 308 26.12 -44.88 -7.72
N TRP A 309 26.61 -44.82 -6.47
CA TRP A 309 27.61 -45.75 -5.91
C TRP A 309 27.24 -47.26 -5.93
N ASN A 310 25.97 -47.58 -6.21
CA ASN A 310 25.37 -48.91 -6.20
C ASN A 310 24.85 -49.30 -7.60
N TYR A 311 25.32 -48.60 -8.63
CA TYR A 311 24.99 -48.91 -10.02
C TYR A 311 25.73 -50.19 -10.44
N ASN A 312 25.03 -51.31 -10.43
CA ASN A 312 25.49 -52.55 -11.05
C ASN A 312 24.62 -52.86 -12.28
N PRO A 313 25.17 -52.81 -13.52
CA PRO A 313 24.42 -53.12 -14.73
C PRO A 313 24.01 -54.60 -14.82
N ASN A 314 24.67 -55.49 -14.07
CA ASN A 314 24.40 -56.93 -14.03
C ASN A 314 23.54 -57.34 -12.83
N ALA A 315 22.84 -56.39 -12.20
CA ALA A 315 21.98 -56.67 -11.07
C ALA A 315 20.79 -57.58 -11.48
N LEU A 316 20.70 -58.75 -10.85
CA LEU A 316 19.66 -59.78 -11.11
C LEU A 316 18.23 -59.21 -11.07
N TYR A 317 17.96 -58.31 -10.12
CA TYR A 317 16.67 -57.65 -9.95
C TYR A 317 16.27 -56.69 -11.08
N ARG A 318 17.14 -56.44 -12.06
CA ARG A 318 16.82 -55.69 -13.29
C ARG A 318 16.51 -56.61 -14.47
N ASN A 319 16.76 -57.90 -14.36
CA ASN A 319 16.40 -58.86 -15.39
C ASN A 319 14.90 -59.19 -15.24
N ARG A 320 14.11 -58.78 -16.24
CA ARG A 320 12.66 -59.03 -16.27
C ARG A 320 12.32 -60.52 -16.15
N ALA A 321 13.03 -61.38 -16.88
CA ALA A 321 12.77 -62.83 -16.88
C ALA A 321 13.04 -63.43 -15.50
N TRP A 322 14.09 -62.96 -14.81
CA TRP A 322 14.39 -63.39 -13.44
C TRP A 322 13.27 -62.99 -12.47
N LEU A 323 12.81 -61.73 -12.53
CA LEU A 323 11.70 -61.26 -11.68
C LEU A 323 10.40 -62.05 -11.91
N GLU A 324 10.04 -62.32 -13.18
CA GLU A 324 8.87 -63.13 -13.54
C GLU A 324 8.99 -64.55 -13.01
N GLU A 325 10.16 -65.18 -13.14
CA GLU A 325 10.42 -66.51 -12.62
C GLU A 325 10.27 -66.58 -11.09
N GLN A 326 10.88 -65.64 -10.36
CA GLN A 326 10.79 -65.63 -8.89
C GLN A 326 9.34 -65.38 -8.42
N LEU A 327 8.60 -64.51 -9.10
CA LEU A 327 7.19 -64.27 -8.79
C LEU A 327 6.33 -65.51 -9.07
N ASN A 328 6.57 -66.22 -10.18
CA ASN A 328 5.88 -67.47 -10.51
C ASN A 328 6.20 -68.61 -9.53
N GLN A 329 7.39 -68.61 -8.92
CA GLN A 329 7.78 -69.53 -7.85
C GLN A 329 7.10 -69.21 -6.49
N GLY A 330 6.32 -68.13 -6.41
CA GLY A 330 5.56 -67.76 -5.22
C GLY A 330 6.37 -67.01 -4.15
N LEU A 331 7.61 -66.62 -4.44
CA LEU A 331 8.48 -65.91 -3.50
C LEU A 331 7.90 -64.54 -3.13
N ASP A 332 8.07 -64.16 -1.86
CA ASP A 332 7.73 -62.82 -1.39
C ASP A 332 8.84 -61.80 -1.69
N VAL A 333 8.52 -60.51 -1.57
CA VAL A 333 9.43 -59.43 -1.93
C VAL A 333 10.70 -59.40 -1.07
N ASP A 334 10.64 -59.90 0.18
CA ASP A 334 11.78 -59.92 1.10
C ASP A 334 12.73 -61.08 0.71
N GLU A 335 12.17 -62.22 0.29
CA GLU A 335 12.94 -63.37 -0.22
C GLU A 335 13.63 -63.04 -1.53
N MET A 336 12.92 -62.40 -2.47
CA MET A 336 13.50 -61.90 -3.72
C MET A 336 14.65 -60.91 -3.47
N ALA A 337 14.49 -60.02 -2.49
CA ALA A 337 15.52 -59.03 -2.13
C ALA A 337 16.78 -59.70 -1.57
N LYS A 338 16.62 -60.74 -0.73
CA LYS A 338 17.74 -61.55 -0.22
C LYS A 338 18.46 -62.30 -1.36
N LEU A 339 17.72 -62.94 -2.26
CA LEU A 339 18.30 -63.68 -3.39
C LEU A 339 19.09 -62.78 -4.34
N ALA A 340 18.58 -61.57 -4.61
CA ALA A 340 19.25 -60.60 -5.46
C ALA A 340 20.28 -59.72 -4.71
N ASN A 341 20.52 -59.99 -3.41
CA ASN A 341 21.37 -59.19 -2.51
C ASN A 341 21.14 -57.68 -2.67
N CYS A 342 19.89 -57.26 -2.57
CA CYS A 342 19.48 -55.87 -2.78
C CYS A 342 18.40 -55.45 -1.76
N SER A 343 17.98 -54.19 -1.80
CA SER A 343 16.88 -53.74 -0.97
C SER A 343 15.53 -54.20 -1.52
N ILE A 344 14.55 -54.36 -0.63
CA ILE A 344 13.15 -54.65 -0.97
C ILE A 344 12.61 -53.62 -1.97
N GLU A 345 12.99 -52.36 -1.81
CA GLU A 345 12.61 -51.23 -2.66
C GLU A 345 13.14 -51.38 -4.08
N ALA A 346 14.32 -52.01 -4.25
CA ALA A 346 14.89 -52.27 -5.57
C ALA A 346 14.06 -53.31 -6.34
N ILE A 347 13.63 -54.40 -5.68
CA ILE A 347 12.71 -55.39 -6.25
C ILE A 347 11.39 -54.72 -6.63
N LYS A 348 10.74 -54.03 -5.69
CA LYS A 348 9.45 -53.34 -5.92
C LYS A 348 9.52 -52.42 -7.14
N LYS A 349 10.57 -51.59 -7.21
CA LYS A 349 10.76 -50.63 -8.30
C LYS A 349 10.75 -51.32 -9.66
N TRP A 350 11.54 -52.36 -9.85
CA TRP A 350 11.68 -53.03 -11.15
C TRP A 350 10.50 -53.93 -11.48
N VAL A 351 9.90 -54.60 -10.49
CA VAL A 351 8.62 -55.31 -10.65
C VAL A 351 7.54 -54.39 -11.21
N TYR A 352 7.35 -53.20 -10.62
CA TYR A 352 6.37 -52.24 -11.12
C TYR A 352 6.78 -51.59 -12.46
N THR A 353 8.07 -51.35 -12.67
CA THR A 353 8.58 -50.80 -13.95
C THR A 353 8.28 -51.73 -15.11
N TYR A 354 8.29 -53.05 -14.89
CA TYR A 354 7.94 -54.05 -15.91
C TYR A 354 6.46 -54.44 -15.93
N GLY A 355 5.61 -53.79 -15.12
CA GLY A 355 4.17 -54.07 -15.07
C GLY A 355 3.80 -55.40 -14.39
N LEU A 356 4.70 -55.96 -13.58
CA LEU A 356 4.49 -57.20 -12.83
C LEU A 356 3.80 -56.91 -11.48
N SER A 357 3.15 -57.94 -10.91
CA SER A 357 2.48 -57.86 -9.61
C SER A 357 3.25 -58.66 -8.54
N LEU A 358 3.40 -58.09 -7.34
CA LEU A 358 4.04 -58.77 -6.22
C LEU A 358 3.12 -59.83 -5.61
N ASN A 359 3.71 -60.92 -5.14
CA ASN A 359 3.02 -61.91 -4.32
C ASN A 359 2.62 -61.31 -2.97
N LYS A 360 1.38 -61.58 -2.54
CA LYS A 360 0.85 -61.12 -1.24
C LYS A 360 1.36 -62.03 -0.13
N ARG A 361 1.89 -61.46 0.95
CA ARG A 361 2.11 -62.19 2.20
C ARG A 361 0.77 -62.64 2.79
N SER A 362 0.79 -63.77 3.50
CA SER A 362 -0.28 -64.09 4.45
C SER A 362 -0.44 -62.93 5.44
N PRO A 363 -1.65 -62.37 5.63
CA PRO A 363 -1.84 -61.26 6.55
C PRO A 363 -1.37 -61.65 7.95
N GLY A 364 -0.50 -60.82 8.56
CA GLY A 364 -0.20 -60.91 9.98
C GLY A 364 -1.48 -60.88 10.82
N SER A 365 -1.41 -61.42 12.04
CA SER A 365 -2.58 -61.66 12.89
C SER A 365 -3.49 -60.42 13.01
N LYS A 366 -4.82 -60.65 13.08
CA LYS A 366 -5.88 -59.63 13.13
C LYS A 366 -5.75 -58.62 14.29
N ASN A 367 -4.89 -58.88 15.26
CA ASN A 367 -4.67 -58.01 16.41
C ASN A 367 -3.20 -57.54 16.43
N PRO A 368 -2.96 -56.24 16.18
CA PRO A 368 -1.67 -55.63 16.47
C PRO A 368 -1.32 -55.91 17.94
N TRP A 369 -0.10 -56.39 18.19
CA TRP A 369 0.36 -56.77 19.54
C TRP A 369 0.29 -55.64 20.60
N ASN A 370 -0.01 -54.41 20.18
CA ASN A 370 -0.05 -53.21 20.99
C ASN A 370 -1.44 -52.54 21.07
N LYS A 371 -2.51 -53.22 20.62
CA LYS A 371 -3.85 -52.62 20.45
C LYS A 371 -4.45 -51.98 21.72
N ASP A 372 -4.01 -52.41 22.90
CA ASP A 372 -4.55 -51.94 24.20
C ASP A 372 -3.49 -51.35 25.16
N ASN A 373 -2.25 -51.12 24.73
CA ASN A 373 -1.19 -50.55 25.58
C ASN A 373 -1.05 -49.04 25.39
N GLY A 374 -1.68 -48.26 26.28
CA GLY A 374 -1.66 -46.79 26.33
C GLY A 374 -0.35 -46.15 26.82
N GLY A 375 0.80 -46.73 26.46
CA GLY A 375 2.13 -46.26 26.85
C GLY A 375 2.95 -47.33 27.57
N TYR A 376 4.27 -47.31 27.37
CA TYR A 376 5.19 -48.26 27.99
C TYR A 376 5.75 -47.68 29.30
N HIS A 377 5.26 -48.15 30.45
CA HIS A 377 5.96 -47.97 31.72
C HIS A 377 7.07 -49.02 31.82
N LEU A 378 8.29 -48.61 31.45
CA LEU A 378 9.47 -49.45 31.58
C LEU A 378 9.88 -49.50 33.07
N ASN A 379 9.37 -50.47 33.82
CA ASN A 379 9.88 -50.83 35.16
C ASN A 379 11.27 -51.48 35.02
N LEU A 380 12.28 -50.65 34.74
CA LEU A 380 13.67 -51.10 34.63
C LEU A 380 14.30 -51.17 36.01
N SER A 381 15.05 -52.24 36.28
CA SER A 381 15.98 -52.26 37.41
C SER A 381 17.05 -51.18 37.23
N GLU A 382 17.64 -50.73 38.34
CA GLU A 382 18.73 -49.74 38.35
C GLU A 382 19.86 -50.13 37.38
N GLU A 383 20.20 -51.42 37.37
CA GLU A 383 21.23 -52.00 36.51
C GLU A 383 20.84 -51.96 35.01
N SER A 384 19.59 -52.29 34.69
CA SER A 384 19.09 -52.20 33.31
C SER A 384 19.01 -50.75 32.81
N ARG A 385 18.69 -49.82 33.70
CA ARG A 385 18.68 -48.39 33.42
C ARG A 385 20.10 -47.89 33.13
N GLN A 386 21.07 -48.32 33.92
CA GLN A 386 22.48 -47.96 33.74
C GLN A 386 23.05 -48.51 32.42
N LYS A 387 22.78 -49.79 32.12
CA LYS A 387 23.20 -50.42 30.86
C LYS A 387 22.58 -49.74 29.64
N ARG A 388 21.34 -49.25 29.77
CA ARG A 388 20.67 -48.47 28.72
C ARG A 388 21.30 -47.09 28.54
N ILE A 389 21.73 -46.43 29.62
CA ILE A 389 22.48 -45.18 29.56
C ILE A 389 23.84 -45.39 28.88
N GLU A 390 24.56 -46.46 29.21
CA GLU A 390 25.83 -46.82 28.55
C GLU A 390 25.64 -47.10 27.06
N ASN A 391 24.64 -47.91 26.70
CA ASN A 391 24.32 -48.17 25.29
C ASN A 391 23.93 -46.89 24.55
N ALA A 392 23.15 -46.00 25.18
CA ALA A 392 22.81 -44.72 24.59
C ALA A 392 24.06 -43.85 24.36
N LYS A 393 25.02 -43.82 25.31
CA LYS A 393 26.30 -43.11 25.15
C LYS A 393 27.17 -43.73 24.04
N ARG A 394 27.20 -45.06 23.92
CA ARG A 394 28.06 -45.79 22.98
C ARG A 394 27.55 -45.78 21.54
N TYR A 395 26.22 -45.87 21.34
CA TYR A 395 25.63 -46.07 20.01
C TYR A 395 24.86 -44.86 19.46
N THR A 396 24.50 -43.89 20.31
CA THR A 396 23.81 -42.68 19.84
C THR A 396 24.84 -41.65 19.41
N LYS A 397 25.07 -41.54 18.11
CA LYS A 397 25.87 -40.46 17.53
C LYS A 397 25.21 -39.11 17.81
N ARG A 398 25.97 -38.14 18.31
CA ARG A 398 25.53 -36.80 18.70
C ARG A 398 26.41 -35.75 18.02
N GLY A 399 25.95 -34.49 18.00
CA GLY A 399 26.68 -33.42 17.34
C GLY A 399 26.95 -33.77 15.87
N GLU A 400 28.13 -33.45 15.37
CA GLU A 400 28.54 -33.65 13.98
C GLU A 400 28.47 -35.10 13.47
N GLU A 401 28.52 -36.07 14.37
CA GLU A 401 28.39 -37.49 14.00
C GLU A 401 26.93 -37.93 13.77
N SER A 402 25.95 -37.12 14.20
CA SER A 402 24.53 -37.42 14.01
C SER A 402 24.06 -37.06 12.59
N HIS A 403 23.36 -37.96 11.92
CA HIS A 403 22.72 -37.68 10.63
C HIS A 403 21.66 -36.56 10.68
N PHE A 404 21.19 -36.20 11.88
CA PHE A 404 20.26 -35.09 12.10
C PHE A 404 20.98 -33.75 12.36
N TRP A 405 22.31 -33.74 12.47
CA TRP A 405 23.07 -32.53 12.68
C TRP A 405 23.11 -31.69 11.41
N LYS A 406 22.72 -30.43 11.56
CA LYS A 406 22.63 -29.46 10.46
C LYS A 406 23.74 -28.42 10.56
N GLY A 407 24.95 -28.80 10.98
CA GLY A 407 26.07 -27.86 11.05
C GLY A 407 25.97 -26.82 12.16
N GLY A 408 25.38 -27.17 13.32
CA GLY A 408 25.29 -26.24 14.46
C GLY A 408 24.33 -25.06 14.27
N THR A 409 23.25 -25.22 13.48
CA THR A 409 22.25 -24.16 13.19
C THR A 409 21.42 -23.67 14.37
N SER A 410 21.61 -24.22 15.57
CA SER A 410 20.86 -23.77 16.75
C SER A 410 21.26 -22.34 17.07
N THR A 411 20.28 -21.47 17.23
CA THR A 411 20.51 -20.10 17.67
C THR A 411 21.04 -20.07 19.10
N ASP A 412 21.77 -19.02 19.48
CA ASP A 412 22.24 -18.84 20.85
C ASP A 412 21.10 -18.89 21.87
N ARG A 413 19.92 -18.40 21.48
CA ARG A 413 18.71 -18.47 22.31
C ARG A 413 18.25 -19.90 22.58
N GLU A 414 18.31 -20.77 21.57
CA GLU A 414 17.97 -22.19 21.70
C GLU A 414 18.99 -22.94 22.56
N LEU A 415 20.27 -22.57 22.45
CA LEU A 415 21.35 -23.12 23.29
C LEU A 415 21.18 -22.70 24.76
N ILE A 416 20.91 -21.42 25.02
CA ILE A 416 20.58 -20.92 26.37
C ILE A 416 19.38 -21.68 26.93
N GLY A 417 18.31 -21.83 26.15
CA GLY A 417 17.10 -22.55 26.60
C GLY A 417 17.32 -24.05 26.83
N ALA A 418 18.25 -24.68 26.13
CA ALA A 418 18.66 -26.06 26.41
C ALA A 418 19.47 -26.12 27.72
N TRP A 419 20.48 -25.27 27.87
CA TRP A 419 21.31 -25.18 29.07
C TRP A 419 20.49 -24.88 30.33
N THR A 420 19.57 -23.92 30.28
CA THR A 420 18.69 -23.59 31.41
C THR A 420 17.83 -24.79 31.84
N ARG A 421 17.37 -25.62 30.90
CA ARG A 421 16.61 -26.84 31.22
C ARG A 421 17.49 -27.91 31.86
N ASP A 422 18.72 -28.06 31.39
CA ASP A 422 19.67 -29.02 31.96
C ASP A 422 20.10 -28.63 33.38
N ILE A 423 20.22 -27.33 33.66
CA ILE A 423 20.63 -26.77 34.96
C ILE A 423 19.45 -26.59 35.93
N ALA A 424 18.21 -26.53 35.45
CA ALA A 424 17.02 -26.30 36.26
C ALA A 424 16.92 -27.17 37.54
N PRO A 425 17.23 -28.49 37.53
CA PRO A 425 17.20 -29.30 38.74
C PRO A 425 18.11 -28.78 39.86
N GLN A 426 19.30 -28.27 39.51
CA GLN A 426 20.26 -27.72 40.47
C GLN A 426 19.77 -26.38 41.02
N VAL A 427 19.15 -25.55 40.17
CA VAL A 427 18.50 -24.29 40.59
C VAL A 427 17.36 -24.56 41.56
N HIS A 428 16.52 -25.57 41.27
CA HIS A 428 15.44 -25.96 42.18
C HIS A 428 15.96 -26.44 43.53
N HIS A 429 17.05 -27.21 43.53
CA HIS A 429 17.72 -27.62 44.74
C HIS A 429 18.28 -26.41 45.54
N LYS A 430 18.94 -25.45 44.89
CA LYS A 430 19.45 -24.20 45.51
C LYS A 430 18.37 -23.48 46.32
N PHE A 431 17.13 -23.49 45.84
CA PHE A 431 16.00 -22.81 46.47
C PHE A 431 15.06 -23.73 47.25
N ASN A 432 15.51 -24.94 47.65
CA ASN A 432 14.71 -25.92 48.40
C ASN A 432 13.35 -26.25 47.74
N TYR A 433 13.29 -26.15 46.41
CA TYR A 433 12.08 -26.32 45.60
C TYR A 433 10.96 -25.32 45.95
N ILE A 434 11.33 -24.15 46.46
CA ILE A 434 10.41 -23.08 46.83
C ILE A 434 10.39 -22.02 45.72
N CYS A 435 9.20 -21.67 45.25
CA CYS A 435 9.01 -20.58 44.30
C CYS A 435 9.42 -19.24 44.92
N GLN A 436 10.31 -18.50 44.26
CA GLN A 436 10.83 -17.24 44.78
C GLN A 436 9.84 -16.07 44.72
N LYS A 437 8.74 -16.20 43.95
CA LYS A 437 7.65 -15.20 43.91
C LYS A 437 6.54 -15.48 44.92
N CYS A 438 5.94 -16.67 44.90
CA CYS A 438 4.79 -16.99 45.77
C CYS A 438 5.14 -17.75 47.04
N ARG A 439 6.41 -18.15 47.24
CA ARG A 439 6.91 -18.89 48.42
C ARG A 439 6.28 -20.26 48.67
N VAL A 440 5.55 -20.82 47.69
CA VAL A 440 5.01 -22.18 47.74
C VAL A 440 6.11 -23.20 47.40
N ARG A 441 6.16 -24.31 48.14
CA ARG A 441 7.08 -25.43 47.91
C ARG A 441 6.47 -26.47 46.97
N GLY A 442 7.24 -26.92 45.98
CA GLY A 442 6.83 -27.97 45.03
C GLY A 442 5.96 -27.47 43.87
N GLY A 443 5.33 -28.40 43.16
CA GLY A 443 4.56 -28.14 41.94
C GLY A 443 5.40 -28.21 40.66
N ASN A 444 4.88 -27.65 39.56
CA ASN A 444 5.61 -27.58 38.29
C ASN A 444 6.54 -26.36 38.30
N LEU A 445 7.85 -26.59 38.39
CA LEU A 445 8.86 -25.56 38.58
C LEU A 445 9.61 -25.26 37.27
N HIS A 446 9.98 -24.00 37.10
CA HIS A 446 10.77 -23.49 35.98
C HIS A 446 11.93 -22.64 36.52
N ALA A 447 13.09 -22.76 35.88
CA ALA A 447 14.22 -21.85 36.11
C ALA A 447 13.99 -20.57 35.30
N HIS A 448 14.02 -19.43 35.99
CA HIS A 448 13.77 -18.11 35.44
C HIS A 448 15.05 -17.27 35.49
N HIS A 449 15.38 -16.57 34.41
CA HIS A 449 16.48 -15.59 34.38
C HIS A 449 16.08 -14.31 35.11
N LEU A 450 16.84 -13.93 36.14
CA LEU A 450 16.60 -12.74 36.94
C LEU A 450 16.92 -11.46 36.15
N ILE A 451 18.05 -11.46 35.42
CA ILE A 451 18.36 -10.56 34.32
C ILE A 451 17.95 -11.29 33.02
N PRO A 452 16.88 -10.85 32.34
CA PRO A 452 16.40 -11.53 31.15
C PRO A 452 17.44 -11.52 30.03
N VAL A 453 17.47 -12.61 29.25
CA VAL A 453 18.40 -12.78 28.10
C VAL A 453 18.33 -11.62 27.10
N TYR A 454 17.19 -10.94 26.95
CA TYR A 454 17.08 -9.79 26.06
C TYR A 454 17.68 -8.50 26.64
N ALA A 455 17.85 -8.42 27.96
CA ALA A 455 18.39 -7.25 28.65
C ALA A 455 19.92 -7.31 28.66
N ASP A 456 20.48 -8.49 28.94
CA ASP A 456 21.91 -8.81 28.87
C ASP A 456 22.07 -10.32 28.61
N ASP A 457 22.65 -10.69 27.47
CA ASP A 457 22.86 -12.09 27.08
C ASP A 457 24.16 -12.68 27.66
N SER A 458 25.09 -11.84 28.10
CA SER A 458 26.38 -12.27 28.66
C SER A 458 26.22 -13.05 29.95
N VAL A 459 25.20 -12.71 30.75
CA VAL A 459 24.85 -13.35 32.02
C VAL A 459 23.86 -14.52 31.86
N ALA A 460 23.48 -14.88 30.62
CA ALA A 460 22.44 -15.88 30.36
C ALA A 460 22.84 -17.31 30.77
N TYR A 461 24.15 -17.58 30.83
CA TYR A 461 24.76 -18.85 31.25
C TYR A 461 25.25 -18.83 32.70
N GLU A 462 24.96 -17.77 33.46
CA GLU A 462 25.34 -17.68 34.87
C GLU A 462 24.33 -18.41 35.75
N PHE A 463 24.82 -19.32 36.60
CA PHE A 463 23.99 -20.09 37.52
C PHE A 463 23.27 -19.19 38.54
N ASP A 464 23.93 -18.11 38.98
CA ASP A 464 23.38 -17.17 39.96
C ASP A 464 22.32 -16.23 39.39
N ASN A 465 22.26 -16.09 38.07
CA ASN A 465 21.20 -15.39 37.36
C ASN A 465 19.90 -16.21 37.27
N LEU A 466 19.89 -17.47 37.72
CA LEU A 466 18.69 -18.32 37.69
C LEU A 466 18.01 -18.42 39.05
N VAL A 467 16.68 -18.28 39.03
CA VAL A 467 15.82 -18.45 40.21
C VAL A 467 14.70 -19.45 39.96
N THR A 468 14.21 -20.09 41.02
CA THR A 468 13.11 -21.07 40.91
C THR A 468 11.76 -20.38 40.99
N LEU A 469 10.90 -20.58 39.99
CA LEU A 469 9.51 -20.14 39.99
C LEU A 469 8.55 -21.30 39.70
N CYS A 470 7.34 -21.27 40.26
CA CYS A 470 6.27 -22.15 39.77
C CYS A 470 5.78 -21.68 38.40
N LYS A 471 5.24 -22.61 37.60
CA LYS A 471 4.72 -22.36 36.25
C LYS A 471 3.80 -21.14 36.18
N GLU A 472 2.84 -21.05 37.09
CA GLU A 472 1.87 -19.95 37.14
C GLU A 472 2.56 -18.59 37.35
N CYS A 473 3.50 -18.50 38.28
CA CYS A 473 4.27 -17.28 38.52
C CYS A 473 5.18 -16.94 37.34
N HIS A 474 5.82 -17.94 36.74
CA HIS A 474 6.70 -17.77 35.60
C HIS A 474 5.95 -17.25 34.36
N GLU A 475 4.81 -17.85 34.05
CA GLU A 475 3.94 -17.43 32.96
C GLU A 475 3.37 -16.02 33.20
N PHE A 476 2.94 -15.72 34.43
CA PHE A 476 2.41 -14.42 34.81
C PHE A 476 3.42 -13.28 34.60
N ILE A 477 4.68 -13.47 34.98
CA ILE A 477 5.74 -12.46 34.78
C ILE A 477 5.91 -12.15 33.29
N HIS A 478 6.03 -13.19 32.45
CA HIS A 478 6.26 -13.00 31.02
C HIS A 478 5.06 -12.43 30.26
N GLN A 479 3.84 -12.81 30.64
CA GLN A 479 2.61 -12.33 29.99
C GLN A 479 2.33 -10.85 30.30
N ASN A 480 2.67 -10.39 31.51
CA ASN A 480 2.42 -9.02 31.95
C ASN A 480 3.63 -8.09 31.80
N ASN A 481 4.75 -8.57 31.24
CA ASN A 481 6.02 -7.85 31.12
C ASN A 481 6.57 -7.32 32.46
N GLN A 482 6.45 -8.12 33.51
CA GLN A 482 6.86 -7.74 34.88
C GLN A 482 8.26 -8.25 35.23
N GLU A 483 9.10 -8.57 34.26
CA GLU A 483 10.47 -9.05 34.50
C GLU A 483 11.28 -8.02 35.32
N SER A 484 11.19 -6.73 34.97
CA SER A 484 11.88 -5.65 35.70
C SER A 484 11.32 -5.46 37.13
N GLU A 485 9.99 -5.47 37.29
CA GLU A 485 9.36 -5.35 38.60
C GLU A 485 9.75 -6.51 39.52
N PHE A 486 9.78 -7.74 38.99
CA PHE A 486 10.20 -8.91 39.72
C PHE A 486 11.67 -8.80 40.17
N ALA A 487 12.58 -8.41 39.27
CA ALA A 487 14.00 -8.22 39.58
C ALA A 487 14.25 -7.10 40.62
N LYS A 488 13.49 -6.00 40.58
CA LYS A 488 13.54 -4.93 41.60
C LYS A 488 13.02 -5.39 42.98
N SER A 489 12.13 -6.38 43.00
CA SER A 489 11.55 -6.93 44.23
C SER A 489 12.33 -8.12 44.81
N TYR A 490 13.31 -8.64 44.07
CA TYR A 490 14.13 -9.78 44.45
C TYR A 490 15.35 -9.31 45.26
N ASP A 491 15.83 -10.12 46.20
CA ASP A 491 16.97 -9.80 47.07
C ASP A 491 18.22 -10.61 46.68
N PRO A 492 19.37 -9.98 46.34
CA PRO A 492 19.61 -8.53 46.31
C PRO A 492 18.89 -7.81 45.17
N THR A 493 18.43 -6.59 45.44
CA THR A 493 17.74 -5.73 44.48
C THR A 493 18.64 -5.43 43.28
N LEU A 494 18.14 -5.68 42.08
CA LEU A 494 18.82 -5.32 40.85
C LEU A 494 18.39 -3.93 40.34
N ASP A 495 19.36 -3.14 39.91
CA ASP A 495 19.09 -1.95 39.10
C ASP A 495 18.71 -2.40 37.67
N THR A 496 17.51 -2.01 37.25
CA THR A 496 16.99 -2.36 35.93
C THR A 496 16.79 -1.14 35.04
N ASP A 497 17.22 0.05 35.45
CA ASP A 497 16.92 1.30 34.74
C ASP A 497 17.68 1.41 33.40
N ASN A 498 18.78 0.66 33.26
CA ASN A 498 19.59 0.58 32.03
C ASN A 498 19.29 -0.65 31.15
N TRP A 499 18.25 -1.44 31.45
CA TRP A 499 17.94 -2.64 30.66
C TRP A 499 17.49 -2.29 29.25
N GLN A 500 17.98 -3.05 28.27
CA GLN A 500 17.49 -2.95 26.91
C GLN A 500 15.99 -3.24 26.84
N SER A 501 15.26 -2.48 26.02
CA SER A 501 13.83 -2.66 25.86
C SER A 501 13.54 -4.04 25.26
N LYS A 502 12.60 -4.79 25.87
CA LYS A 502 12.17 -6.10 25.38
C LYS A 502 11.80 -6.01 23.89
N PRO A 503 12.46 -6.78 23.01
CA PRO A 503 12.20 -6.71 21.58
C PRO A 503 10.73 -7.08 21.34
N LYS A 504 9.98 -6.16 20.72
CA LYS A 504 8.58 -6.40 20.35
C LYS A 504 8.55 -7.53 19.35
N ALA A 505 7.67 -8.51 19.57
CA ALA A 505 7.42 -9.55 18.58
C ALA A 505 7.15 -8.87 17.24
N THR A 506 7.89 -9.29 16.21
CA THR A 506 7.59 -8.86 14.84
C THR A 506 6.17 -9.33 14.58
N GLY A 507 5.22 -8.38 14.56
CA GLY A 507 3.83 -8.66 14.21
C GLY A 507 3.79 -9.41 12.88
N LYS A 508 2.68 -10.12 12.60
CA LYS A 508 2.49 -10.78 11.30
C LYS A 508 2.70 -9.73 10.21
N LYS A 509 3.86 -9.77 9.56
CA LYS A 509 4.16 -8.86 8.45
C LYS A 509 3.10 -9.18 7.39
N LEU A 510 2.55 -8.17 6.74
CA LEU A 510 1.62 -8.37 5.63
C LEU A 510 2.35 -7.89 4.39
N GLN A 511 2.26 -8.62 3.29
CA GLN A 511 2.87 -8.21 2.02
C GLN A 511 1.78 -7.93 1.01
N ALA A 512 1.94 -6.86 0.22
CA ALA A 512 1.01 -6.60 -0.87
C ALA A 512 1.04 -7.73 -1.91
N HIS A 513 -0.12 -8.04 -2.48
CA HIS A 513 -0.24 -9.07 -3.52
C HIS A 513 -1.03 -8.52 -4.71
N PRO A 514 -0.69 -8.91 -5.94
CA PRO A 514 -1.40 -8.46 -7.13
C PRO A 514 -2.75 -9.16 -7.26
N VAL A 515 -3.79 -8.42 -7.59
CA VAL A 515 -5.12 -8.94 -7.96
C VAL A 515 -5.54 -8.32 -9.28
N LYS A 516 -6.05 -9.13 -10.20
CA LYS A 516 -6.41 -8.70 -11.55
C LYS A 516 -7.68 -7.86 -11.56
N VAL A 517 -7.68 -6.81 -12.38
CA VAL A 517 -8.88 -6.00 -12.66
C VAL A 517 -9.84 -6.78 -13.54
N LYS A 518 -11.09 -6.91 -13.08
CA LYS A 518 -12.18 -7.58 -13.78
C LYS A 518 -12.91 -6.62 -14.73
N ASN A 519 -13.29 -5.44 -14.25
CA ASN A 519 -13.95 -4.42 -15.07
C ASN A 519 -13.78 -3.00 -14.48
N VAL A 520 -14.15 -2.01 -15.29
CA VAL A 520 -14.30 -0.60 -14.87
C VAL A 520 -15.65 -0.07 -15.39
N GLU A 521 -16.42 0.58 -14.53
CA GLU A 521 -17.71 1.19 -14.86
C GLU A 521 -17.73 2.69 -14.48
N TYR A 522 -18.41 3.52 -15.28
CA TYR A 522 -18.57 4.94 -14.97
C TYR A 522 -19.76 5.15 -14.03
N LEU A 523 -19.55 5.85 -12.92
CA LEU A 523 -20.58 6.09 -11.89
C LEU A 523 -21.14 7.53 -11.91
N GLY A 524 -20.73 8.37 -12.86
CA GLY A 524 -21.17 9.76 -12.94
C GLY A 524 -20.32 10.73 -12.10
N GLN A 525 -20.86 11.93 -11.89
CA GLN A 525 -20.25 12.96 -11.06
C GLN A 525 -20.54 12.69 -9.58
N GLN A 526 -19.49 12.52 -8.77
CA GLN A 526 -19.62 12.29 -7.34
C GLN A 526 -18.68 13.18 -6.53
N MET A 527 -19.01 13.39 -5.26
CA MET A 527 -18.13 14.12 -4.34
C MET A 527 -16.91 13.28 -4.02
N THR A 528 -15.73 13.88 -4.18
CA THR A 528 -14.46 13.18 -4.04
C THR A 528 -13.57 13.83 -2.99
N PHE A 529 -12.71 13.00 -2.39
CA PHE A 529 -11.88 13.35 -1.25
C PHE A 529 -10.48 12.74 -1.42
N ASP A 530 -9.52 13.24 -0.65
CA ASP A 530 -8.21 12.62 -0.55
C ASP A 530 -7.57 12.77 0.84
N LEU A 531 -6.50 12.01 1.09
CA LEU A 531 -5.74 11.99 2.35
C LEU A 531 -4.30 12.38 2.13
N GLU A 532 -3.79 13.26 3.00
CA GLU A 532 -2.36 13.47 3.19
C GLU A 532 -1.84 12.54 4.30
N VAL A 533 -0.81 11.75 4.00
CA VAL A 533 -0.17 10.77 4.88
C VAL A 533 1.22 11.24 5.29
N GLU A 534 1.51 11.19 6.59
CA GLU A 534 2.81 11.49 7.19
C GLU A 534 3.79 10.31 7.05
N GLY A 535 5.08 10.61 6.86
CA GLY A 535 6.16 9.63 6.78
C GLY A 535 6.82 9.57 5.41
N SER A 536 7.73 8.61 5.23
CA SER A 536 8.51 8.43 4.00
C SER A 536 7.72 7.82 2.84
N TRP A 537 6.60 7.13 3.15
CA TRP A 537 5.79 6.42 2.17
C TRP A 537 4.44 7.14 2.00
N HIS A 538 4.24 7.74 0.83
CA HIS A 538 3.06 8.54 0.52
C HIS A 538 1.97 7.71 -0.16
N ASN A 539 1.54 6.66 0.52
CA ASN A 539 0.47 5.78 0.05
C ASN A 539 -0.38 5.31 1.24
N PHE A 540 -1.55 4.73 0.95
CA PHE A 540 -2.40 4.11 1.95
C PHE A 540 -3.26 3.02 1.32
N VAL A 541 -4.00 2.31 2.16
CA VAL A 541 -4.91 1.24 1.70
C VAL A 541 -6.36 1.71 1.77
N ALA A 542 -7.03 1.71 0.62
CA ALA A 542 -8.42 2.09 0.40
C ALA A 542 -9.21 0.92 -0.21
N ASN A 543 -10.32 0.50 0.43
CA ASN A 543 -11.10 -0.70 0.06
C ASN A 543 -10.24 -1.96 -0.14
N GLY A 544 -9.12 -2.04 0.56
CA GLY A 544 -8.18 -3.15 0.40
C GLY A 544 -7.27 -3.07 -0.82
N ILE A 545 -7.18 -1.92 -1.49
CA ILE A 545 -6.29 -1.64 -2.63
C ILE A 545 -5.27 -0.58 -2.21
N VAL A 546 -4.02 -0.70 -2.66
CA VAL A 546 -2.97 0.28 -2.39
C VAL A 546 -3.13 1.45 -3.34
N VAL A 547 -3.39 2.62 -2.76
CA VAL A 547 -3.65 3.87 -3.46
C VAL A 547 -2.64 4.92 -3.05
N HIS A 548 -2.42 5.86 -3.95
CA HIS A 548 -1.47 6.93 -3.75
C HIS A 548 -2.10 8.05 -2.90
N ASN A 549 -1.32 8.69 -2.04
CA ASN A 549 -1.71 9.96 -1.38
C ASN A 549 -1.44 11.12 -2.36
N SER A 550 -2.36 12.06 -2.62
CA SER A 550 -2.04 13.22 -3.47
C SER A 550 -0.89 14.08 -2.91
N PHE A 551 0.33 13.72 -3.30
CA PHE A 551 1.40 14.66 -3.56
C PHE A 551 1.38 15.03 -5.03
N ARG A 552 1.35 16.34 -5.29
CA ARG A 552 1.62 16.87 -6.63
C ARG A 552 3.13 16.71 -6.89
N TYR A 553 3.54 15.57 -7.43
CA TYR A 553 4.95 15.32 -7.76
C TYR A 553 5.43 16.25 -8.88
N THR A 554 6.22 17.25 -8.51
CA THR A 554 6.93 18.11 -9.46
C THR A 554 8.45 17.97 -9.36
N GLY A 555 8.99 17.34 -8.30
CA GLY A 555 10.44 17.24 -8.05
C GLY A 555 11.24 16.40 -9.03
N ASN A 556 10.72 15.22 -9.45
CA ASN A 556 11.44 14.33 -10.37
C ASN A 556 11.75 14.98 -11.73
N GLN A 557 10.96 15.97 -12.13
CA GLN A 557 11.19 16.70 -13.38
C GLN A 557 12.52 17.47 -13.35
N PHE A 558 12.96 17.94 -12.18
CA PHE A 558 14.27 18.60 -12.05
C PHE A 558 15.41 17.60 -12.23
N ILE A 559 15.26 16.37 -11.72
CA ILE A 559 16.23 15.29 -11.90
C ILE A 559 16.31 14.88 -13.37
N ASP A 560 15.16 14.72 -14.04
CA ASP A 560 15.09 14.37 -15.47
C ASP A 560 15.84 15.39 -16.36
N VAL A 561 15.79 16.69 -16.03
CA VAL A 561 16.54 17.73 -16.74
C VAL A 561 18.04 17.57 -16.56
N VAL A 562 18.49 17.29 -15.33
CA VAL A 562 19.91 17.08 -15.02
C VAL A 562 20.45 15.81 -15.72
N GLU A 563 19.61 14.79 -15.85
CA GLU A 563 19.94 13.53 -16.53
C GLU A 563 19.82 13.59 -18.06
N GLY A 564 19.41 14.73 -18.62
CA GLY A 564 19.23 14.92 -20.06
C GLY A 564 18.03 14.18 -20.64
N LYS A 565 17.10 13.70 -19.80
CA LYS A 565 15.86 13.02 -20.21
C LYS A 565 14.78 13.98 -20.66
N LYS A 566 14.82 15.24 -20.18
CA LYS A 566 13.87 16.30 -20.53
C LYS A 566 14.60 17.59 -20.88
N ASP A 567 13.97 18.39 -21.74
CA ASP A 567 14.47 19.72 -22.05
C ASP A 567 14.24 20.64 -20.84
N ILE A 568 15.21 21.52 -20.55
CA ILE A 568 15.10 22.45 -19.43
C ILE A 568 13.87 23.36 -19.54
N GLU A 569 13.47 23.73 -20.77
CA GLU A 569 12.30 24.55 -21.03
C GLU A 569 10.98 23.76 -20.94
N ASP A 570 11.02 22.42 -20.81
CA ASP A 570 9.84 21.61 -20.45
C ASP A 570 9.49 21.79 -18.97
N VAL A 571 10.48 22.14 -18.15
CA VAL A 571 10.35 22.19 -16.69
C VAL A 571 10.39 23.62 -16.17
N PHE A 572 11.22 24.49 -16.72
CA PHE A 572 11.32 25.89 -16.33
C PHE A 572 10.65 26.81 -17.35
N TYR A 573 9.99 27.85 -16.86
CA TYR A 573 9.46 28.92 -17.70
C TYR A 573 10.30 30.19 -17.51
N LEU A 574 10.88 30.65 -18.61
CA LEU A 574 11.40 32.00 -18.74
C LEU A 574 10.65 32.71 -19.87
N ARG A 575 10.51 34.04 -19.74
CA ARG A 575 9.91 34.85 -20.80
C ARG A 575 10.74 34.73 -22.10
N PRO A 576 10.13 34.84 -23.28
CA PRO A 576 10.88 35.00 -24.52
C PRO A 576 11.72 36.29 -24.51
N VAL A 577 12.77 36.37 -25.32
CA VAL A 577 13.48 37.63 -25.57
C VAL A 577 12.50 38.65 -26.14
N GLY A 578 12.55 39.89 -25.65
CA GLY A 578 11.64 40.94 -26.12
C GLY A 578 11.54 42.16 -25.20
N TYR A 579 10.72 43.10 -25.62
CA TYR A 579 10.40 44.30 -24.84
C TYR A 579 9.20 44.06 -23.95
N TYR A 580 9.34 44.42 -22.68
CA TYR A 580 8.32 44.27 -21.64
C TYR A 580 8.08 45.60 -20.94
N SER A 581 6.98 45.69 -20.19
CA SER A 581 6.67 46.84 -19.36
C SER A 581 6.25 46.37 -17.97
N ASP A 582 6.67 47.07 -16.93
CA ASP A 582 6.20 46.81 -15.57
C ASP A 582 4.84 47.46 -15.28
N ARG A 583 4.32 47.28 -14.06
CA ARG A 583 3.04 47.86 -13.62
C ARG A 583 3.04 49.39 -13.56
N GLN A 584 4.21 50.01 -13.52
CA GLN A 584 4.40 51.47 -13.48
C GLN A 584 4.63 52.03 -14.89
N GLY A 585 4.60 51.19 -15.93
CA GLY A 585 4.80 51.56 -17.33
C GLY A 585 6.27 51.66 -17.75
N LYS A 586 7.22 51.30 -16.89
CA LYS A 586 8.64 51.30 -17.24
C LYS A 586 8.93 50.18 -18.23
N LYS A 587 9.43 50.55 -19.41
CA LYS A 587 9.82 49.62 -20.47
C LYS A 587 11.22 49.08 -20.21
N TYR A 588 11.43 47.79 -20.44
CA TYR A 588 12.73 47.15 -20.38
C TYR A 588 12.87 46.10 -21.49
N TYR A 589 14.10 45.84 -21.91
CA TYR A 589 14.42 44.81 -22.89
C TYR A 589 15.02 43.61 -22.16
N TYR A 590 14.45 42.43 -22.36
CA TYR A 590 15.01 41.18 -21.87
C TYR A 590 15.87 40.56 -22.98
N SER A 591 17.19 40.67 -22.82
CA SER A 591 18.14 40.35 -23.88
C SER A 591 18.41 38.84 -23.99
N PRO A 592 18.91 38.36 -25.16
CA PRO A 592 19.33 36.96 -25.31
C PRO A 592 20.36 36.52 -24.27
N GLU A 593 21.31 37.38 -23.91
CA GLU A 593 22.39 37.10 -22.97
C GLU A 593 21.85 36.93 -21.55
N GLN A 594 20.93 37.81 -21.14
CA GLN A 594 20.24 37.68 -19.85
C GLN A 594 19.45 36.38 -19.78
N ARG A 595 18.73 36.04 -20.86
CA ARG A 595 17.98 34.80 -20.93
C ARG A 595 18.86 33.55 -20.85
N ALA A 596 20.00 33.56 -21.52
CA ALA A 596 20.96 32.45 -21.45
C ALA A 596 21.52 32.28 -20.03
N ALA A 597 21.83 33.38 -19.35
CA ALA A 597 22.27 33.35 -17.95
C ALA A 597 21.19 32.80 -17.00
N ASP A 598 19.93 33.21 -17.18
CA ASP A 598 18.81 32.71 -16.38
C ASP A 598 18.52 31.22 -16.63
N LEU A 599 18.67 30.73 -17.87
CA LEU A 599 18.59 29.30 -18.18
C LEU A 599 19.68 28.51 -17.48
N GLN A 600 20.92 29.01 -17.50
CA GLN A 600 22.03 28.38 -16.80
C GLN A 600 21.77 28.32 -15.29
N TRP A 601 21.22 29.39 -14.72
CA TRP A 601 20.81 29.41 -13.31
C TRP A 601 19.75 28.35 -12.99
N CYS A 602 18.75 28.17 -13.84
CA CYS A 602 17.76 27.11 -13.68
C CYS A 602 18.38 25.71 -13.69
N LEU A 603 19.37 25.49 -14.56
CA LEU A 603 20.10 24.22 -14.62
C LEU A 603 20.90 23.96 -13.35
N GLU A 604 21.63 24.96 -12.84
CA GLU A 604 22.38 24.84 -11.59
C GLU A 604 21.48 24.59 -10.38
N ALA A 605 20.31 25.24 -10.34
CA ALA A 605 19.32 24.97 -9.29
C ALA A 605 18.77 23.54 -9.36
N ALA A 606 18.53 23.00 -10.56
CA ALA A 606 18.10 21.61 -10.73
C ALA A 606 19.19 20.61 -10.30
N LYS A 607 20.47 20.88 -10.62
CA LYS A 607 21.61 20.08 -10.14
C LYS A 607 21.69 20.07 -8.62
N ARG A 608 21.52 21.24 -7.99
CA ARG A 608 21.51 21.37 -6.53
C ARG A 608 20.33 20.64 -5.89
N TYR A 609 19.14 20.73 -6.49
CA TYR A 609 17.97 19.95 -6.08
C TYR A 609 18.28 18.45 -6.09
N LYS A 610 18.87 17.93 -7.17
CA LYS A 610 19.25 16.51 -7.29
C LYS A 610 20.22 16.10 -6.19
N ALA A 611 21.29 16.88 -5.97
CA ALA A 611 22.28 16.60 -4.94
C ALA A 611 21.70 16.61 -3.52
N ASP A 612 20.85 17.59 -3.20
CA ASP A 612 20.17 17.67 -1.90
C ASP A 612 19.23 16.46 -1.70
N PHE A 613 18.47 16.10 -2.74
CA PHE A 613 17.55 14.96 -2.71
C PHE A 613 18.27 13.62 -2.52
N GLU A 614 19.34 13.37 -3.29
CA GLU A 614 20.20 12.19 -3.14
C GLU A 614 20.92 12.16 -1.79
N GLY A 615 21.21 13.33 -1.22
CA GLY A 615 21.73 13.48 0.15
C GLY A 615 20.70 13.23 1.26
N GLY A 616 19.48 12.83 0.94
CA GLY A 616 18.42 12.50 1.89
C GLY A 616 17.57 13.70 2.36
N MET A 617 17.69 14.86 1.71
CA MET A 617 16.81 15.99 1.99
C MET A 617 15.41 15.75 1.44
N SER A 618 14.38 16.11 2.20
CA SER A 618 13.00 16.00 1.74
C SER A 618 12.74 16.88 0.50
N GLU A 619 11.91 16.40 -0.42
CA GLU A 619 11.53 17.12 -1.65
C GLU A 619 10.99 18.52 -1.34
N GLU A 620 10.22 18.69 -0.25
CA GLU A 620 9.65 19.98 0.12
C GLU A 620 10.70 21.02 0.49
N HIS A 621 11.78 20.58 1.13
CA HIS A 621 12.89 21.44 1.50
C HIS A 621 13.80 21.68 0.28
N ALA A 622 14.12 20.63 -0.49
CA ALA A 622 14.94 20.74 -1.68
C ALA A 622 14.30 21.66 -2.74
N ARG A 623 12.98 21.53 -3.00
CA ARG A 623 12.26 22.35 -4.00
C ARG A 623 12.20 23.83 -3.61
N GLY A 624 12.31 24.17 -2.33
CA GLY A 624 12.34 25.56 -1.86
C GLY A 624 13.53 26.37 -2.39
N LYS A 625 14.57 25.69 -2.90
CA LYS A 625 15.77 26.30 -3.47
C LYS A 625 15.72 26.45 -5.00
N VAL A 626 14.70 25.88 -5.63
CA VAL A 626 14.51 25.89 -7.09
C VAL A 626 13.81 27.20 -7.50
N PRO A 627 14.12 27.79 -8.68
CA PRO A 627 13.43 28.95 -9.20
C PRO A 627 11.91 28.79 -9.19
N PHE A 628 11.22 29.86 -8.80
CA PHE A 628 9.79 29.85 -8.54
C PHE A 628 8.96 29.45 -9.77
N ASP A 629 9.36 29.88 -10.98
CA ASP A 629 8.61 29.68 -12.22
C ASP A 629 8.98 28.37 -12.94
N TYR A 630 8.81 27.24 -12.25
CA TYR A 630 8.72 25.94 -12.93
C TYR A 630 7.31 25.72 -13.49
N ARG A 631 7.20 24.97 -14.57
CA ARG A 631 5.96 24.70 -15.30
C ARG A 631 5.09 23.71 -14.55
N GLN A 632 3.80 23.96 -14.61
CA GLN A 632 2.78 23.11 -14.02
C GLN A 632 1.63 22.91 -14.99
N HIS A 633 0.97 21.77 -14.79
CA HIS A 633 -0.31 21.47 -15.36
C HIS A 633 -1.34 21.53 -14.23
N PHE A 634 -2.50 22.10 -14.52
CA PHE A 634 -3.61 22.11 -13.58
C PHE A 634 -4.91 22.10 -14.37
N VAL A 635 -5.90 21.41 -13.84
CA VAL A 635 -7.27 21.55 -14.30
C VAL A 635 -7.94 22.59 -13.41
N VAL A 636 -8.80 23.40 -14.01
CA VAL A 636 -9.56 24.42 -13.31
C VAL A 636 -11.01 24.39 -13.80
N SER A 637 -11.95 24.44 -12.87
CA SER A 637 -13.38 24.58 -13.17
C SER A 637 -13.87 25.98 -12.82
N PHE A 638 -14.83 26.47 -13.61
CA PHE A 638 -15.54 27.71 -13.36
C PHE A 638 -17.03 27.49 -13.54
N ASN A 639 -17.85 28.18 -12.75
CA ASN A 639 -19.18 28.52 -13.23
C ASN A 639 -19.09 29.77 -14.12
N LEU A 640 -20.11 30.03 -14.93
CA LEU A 640 -20.07 31.12 -15.91
C LEU A 640 -19.79 32.47 -15.25
N ARG A 641 -20.45 32.79 -14.12
CA ARG A 641 -20.20 34.03 -13.36
C ARG A 641 -18.76 34.13 -12.84
N SER A 642 -18.22 33.06 -12.27
CA SER A 642 -16.86 33.05 -11.71
C SER A 642 -15.79 33.16 -12.79
N PHE A 643 -16.04 32.61 -13.98
CA PHE A 643 -15.16 32.81 -15.13
C PHE A 643 -15.09 34.29 -15.56
N MET A 644 -16.25 34.96 -15.69
CA MET A 644 -16.28 36.39 -16.01
C MET A 644 -15.58 37.24 -14.93
N HIS A 645 -15.79 36.91 -13.66
CA HIS A 645 -15.08 37.56 -12.55
C HIS A 645 -13.56 37.34 -12.61
N PHE A 646 -13.13 36.12 -12.93
CA PHE A 646 -11.73 35.80 -13.13
C PHE A 646 -11.11 36.65 -14.25
N CYS A 647 -11.77 36.75 -15.39
CA CYS A 647 -11.34 37.58 -16.52
C CYS A 647 -11.27 39.07 -16.16
N ASP A 648 -12.25 39.61 -15.41
CA ASP A 648 -12.25 41.00 -14.96
C ASP A 648 -10.99 41.33 -14.12
N MET A 649 -10.55 40.37 -13.29
CA MET A 649 -9.41 40.55 -12.39
C MET A 649 -8.05 40.23 -13.04
N ARG A 650 -8.03 39.32 -14.02
CA ARG A 650 -6.79 38.71 -14.55
C ARG A 650 -6.47 39.04 -16.00
N ASN A 651 -7.44 39.51 -16.77
CA ASN A 651 -7.24 39.96 -18.15
C ASN A 651 -7.06 41.49 -18.28
N LYS A 652 -6.85 42.19 -17.15
CA LYS A 652 -6.54 43.61 -17.14
C LYS A 652 -5.08 43.87 -17.55
N LYS A 653 -4.82 45.00 -18.22
CA LYS A 653 -3.49 45.32 -18.79
C LYS A 653 -2.36 45.39 -17.76
N ASP A 654 -2.67 45.72 -16.51
CA ASP A 654 -1.74 45.80 -15.38
C ASP A 654 -1.56 44.46 -14.62
N ALA A 655 -2.30 43.41 -15.00
CA ALA A 655 -2.07 42.06 -14.49
C ALA A 655 -0.76 41.49 -15.06
N GLN A 656 -0.27 40.39 -14.48
CA GLN A 656 0.91 39.72 -15.02
C GLN A 656 0.64 39.14 -16.42
N LEU A 657 1.59 39.30 -17.35
CA LEU A 657 1.43 38.88 -18.74
C LEU A 657 1.07 37.39 -18.88
N GLU A 658 1.67 36.52 -18.06
CA GLU A 658 1.42 35.08 -18.12
C GLU A 658 -0.03 34.70 -17.78
N ILE A 659 -0.67 35.37 -16.81
CA ILE A 659 -2.07 35.09 -16.45
C ILE A 659 -3.05 35.78 -17.40
N GLN A 660 -2.65 36.90 -18.02
CA GLN A 660 -3.40 37.46 -19.16
C GLN A 660 -3.45 36.43 -20.30
N LYS A 661 -2.32 35.79 -20.63
CA LYS A 661 -2.30 34.71 -21.64
C LYS A 661 -3.18 33.53 -21.30
N LEU A 662 -3.28 33.15 -20.02
CA LEU A 662 -4.24 32.14 -19.59
C LEU A 662 -5.68 32.56 -19.93
N CYS A 663 -6.06 33.80 -19.61
CA CYS A 663 -7.39 34.34 -19.92
C CYS A 663 -7.64 34.38 -21.44
N GLU A 664 -6.68 34.89 -22.21
CA GLU A 664 -6.75 34.94 -23.68
C GLU A 664 -6.93 33.55 -24.29
N MET A 665 -6.31 32.51 -23.72
CA MET A 665 -6.43 31.13 -24.22
C MET A 665 -7.73 30.43 -23.80
N MET A 666 -8.30 30.78 -22.64
CA MET A 666 -9.62 30.29 -22.24
C MET A 666 -10.77 30.99 -22.98
N TRP A 667 -10.54 32.23 -23.46
CA TRP A 667 -11.60 33.08 -24.03
C TRP A 667 -12.32 32.49 -25.25
N PRO A 668 -11.64 31.94 -26.27
CA PRO A 668 -12.32 31.37 -27.45
C PRO A 668 -13.28 30.24 -27.09
N HIS A 669 -12.89 29.39 -26.14
CA HIS A 669 -13.73 28.30 -25.64
C HIS A 669 -15.00 28.82 -24.94
N PHE A 670 -14.89 29.96 -24.24
CA PHE A 670 -16.03 30.63 -23.61
C PHE A 670 -16.97 31.28 -24.63
N VAL A 671 -16.42 31.90 -25.69
CA VAL A 671 -17.18 32.48 -26.80
C VAL A 671 -17.99 31.40 -27.52
N GLU A 672 -17.38 30.25 -27.82
CA GLU A 672 -18.08 29.12 -28.42
C GLU A 672 -19.18 28.57 -27.51
N TRP A 673 -18.93 28.53 -26.20
CA TRP A 673 -19.88 28.00 -25.22
C TRP A 673 -21.09 28.92 -24.99
N THR A 674 -20.88 30.24 -24.90
CA THR A 674 -21.92 31.22 -24.51
C THR A 674 -21.91 32.48 -25.39
N PRO A 675 -22.21 32.37 -26.69
CA PRO A 675 -21.92 33.42 -27.67
C PRO A 675 -22.58 34.77 -27.38
N ALA A 676 -23.87 34.80 -26.98
CA ALA A 676 -24.57 36.07 -26.73
C ALA A 676 -24.00 36.81 -25.51
N ILE A 677 -23.68 36.06 -24.44
CA ILE A 677 -23.11 36.59 -23.20
C ILE A 677 -21.68 37.06 -23.44
N ALA A 678 -20.88 36.28 -24.18
CA ALA A 678 -19.51 36.64 -24.54
C ALA A 678 -19.48 37.95 -25.35
N GLN A 679 -20.34 38.10 -26.37
CA GLN A 679 -20.43 39.32 -27.16
C GLN A 679 -20.81 40.55 -26.32
N TRP A 680 -21.74 40.40 -25.38
CA TRP A 680 -22.08 41.46 -24.43
C TRP A 680 -20.88 41.81 -23.54
N TYR A 681 -20.19 40.80 -23.01
CA TYR A 681 -19.05 40.98 -22.12
C TYR A 681 -17.87 41.65 -22.83
N GLU A 682 -17.55 41.28 -24.08
CA GLU A 682 -16.52 41.95 -24.90
C GLU A 682 -16.80 43.43 -25.07
N LYS A 683 -18.05 43.77 -25.43
CA LYS A 683 -18.45 45.16 -25.66
C LYS A 683 -18.41 45.98 -24.37
N GLN A 684 -18.82 45.40 -23.24
CA GLN A 684 -19.09 46.16 -22.02
C GLN A 684 -18.01 46.08 -20.94
N ARG A 685 -17.25 44.97 -20.85
CA ARG A 685 -16.43 44.65 -19.67
C ARG A 685 -15.01 44.19 -19.96
N LEU A 686 -14.78 43.38 -20.99
CA LEU A 686 -13.47 42.75 -21.26
C LEU A 686 -12.35 43.80 -21.30
N GLY A 687 -11.35 43.62 -20.43
CA GLY A 687 -10.19 44.52 -20.33
C GLY A 687 -10.45 45.90 -19.73
N LYS A 688 -11.67 46.18 -19.23
CA LYS A 688 -12.05 47.47 -18.62
C LYS A 688 -11.92 47.51 -17.08
N ALA A 689 -11.45 46.43 -16.46
CA ALA A 689 -11.23 46.30 -15.02
C ALA A 689 -12.46 46.68 -14.15
N ARG A 690 -13.67 46.37 -14.63
CA ARG A 690 -14.90 46.54 -13.85
C ARG A 690 -15.06 45.30 -12.96
N LEU A 691 -15.49 45.47 -11.70
CA LEU A 691 -15.81 44.33 -10.83
C LEU A 691 -17.04 43.61 -11.38
N ALA A 692 -16.96 42.29 -11.57
CA ALA A 692 -18.07 41.48 -12.06
C ALA A 692 -19.34 41.73 -11.23
N PRO A 693 -20.53 41.76 -11.86
CA PRO A 693 -21.77 41.94 -11.13
C PRO A 693 -22.04 40.81 -10.14
#